data_AF-A0A6G4UB15-F1
#
_entry.id   AF-A0A6G4UB15-F1
#
_cell.length_a   1.000
_cell.length_b   1.000
_cell.length_c   1.000
_cell.angle_alpha   90.00
_cell.angle_beta   90.00
_cell.angle_gamma   90.00
#
_symmetry.space_group_name_H-M   'P 1'
#
loop_
_entity.id
_entity.type
_entity.pdbx_description
1 polymer ?
#
loop_
_entity_poly.entity_id
_entity_poly.type
_entity_poly.pdbx_seq_one_letter_code
_entity_poly.pdbx_strand_id
1 'polypeptide(L)'
;MWNGTTRRSRWAARGSAALCAALLLGTMTLIFCRATVADPDFYTRAVSDADGYQRVYDEVLIDPEVREELRSGAAGVPLRSDLVIDNLPLLAPPSVLERTTEQAARSFVGYASGDGPAPSREALLRPLAGGAEQVARQHLIALRADTDAATAARLTTLARQLQQVPGQWEANSGAPLTDYLRPPLRSFVHETWDPPVAQRLYDRMLDPLLNSLEPATEDAKPPSLDRPATPPPREQPPWLTTARPVFALATAPYTPYAAAALLAAAFALALHTARRAGRTARYTAALICGTAAGAAALVGAEVWWLGPAPDELLPSGLPPSLHALLADVVRELYGSAALVWWRGVAVLAALTLLLVVVRRASPRRWGLRLTAAGAVASAQLVLLPTAMPAAPPAELASGPADRRPCNGSVELCDRPYDRVVQIGTHNAMATVADGFLGAHQDPSITGQLDMGVRALMLDTHRWETGRELLPANAMISTGTRRTLVKAVDDVVSKRKGAWLCHGPCRLGATRLTTQLRELRRWMDAHPRDVVTLVVQDDVSAAETRRAFRAAGLDDYLRKPPAPGAAWPTLGEMADSGRRLVVFPESADGPMPWYRNFYSYAVETPYEATDAESLTCEPARGGDDRSKKIFLLNHFVTREGGADRAEAARVNAAKVIEARARVCARARGRLPTIIAVNHVTLGDAMAAARRLNAEPPRGG
;
A
#
# COMPACT_ATOMS: atom_id res chain seq x y z
N MET A 1 -4.03 -33.63 73.71
CA MET A 1 -4.87 -32.82 72.79
C MET A 1 -4.24 -31.44 72.59
N TRP A 2 -3.35 -31.22 71.61
CA TRP A 2 -2.89 -29.88 71.21
C TRP A 2 -2.12 -29.98 69.87
N ASN A 3 -2.83 -30.26 68.78
CA ASN A 3 -2.24 -30.22 67.41
C ASN A 3 -3.25 -29.90 66.28
N GLY A 4 -4.52 -29.66 66.62
CA GLY A 4 -5.57 -29.39 65.62
C GLY A 4 -5.68 -27.92 65.17
N THR A 5 -5.37 -26.97 66.06
CA THR A 5 -5.55 -25.52 65.83
C THR A 5 -4.45 -24.90 64.97
N THR A 6 -3.20 -25.34 65.11
CA THR A 6 -2.05 -24.87 64.30
C THR A 6 -2.07 -25.40 62.86
N ARG A 7 -2.63 -26.59 62.64
CA ARG A 7 -2.78 -27.17 61.30
C ARG A 7 -3.87 -26.41 60.51
N ARG A 8 -5.04 -26.15 61.13
CA ARG A 8 -6.13 -25.36 60.51
C ARG A 8 -5.71 -23.93 60.14
N SER A 9 -4.91 -23.24 60.97
CA SER A 9 -4.46 -21.88 60.65
C SER A 9 -3.46 -21.82 59.49
N ARG A 10 -2.60 -22.84 59.33
CA ARG A 10 -1.67 -22.96 58.20
C ARG A 10 -2.37 -23.26 56.88
N TRP A 11 -3.42 -24.09 56.89
CA TRP A 11 -4.26 -24.33 55.72
C TRP A 11 -5.02 -23.08 55.28
N ALA A 12 -5.60 -22.33 56.23
CA ALA A 12 -6.25 -21.06 55.94
C ALA A 12 -5.28 -20.01 55.34
N ALA A 13 -4.06 -19.89 55.88
CA ALA A 13 -3.06 -18.97 55.36
C ALA A 13 -2.59 -19.33 53.93
N ARG A 14 -2.49 -20.62 53.60
CA ARG A 14 -2.17 -21.10 52.24
C ARG A 14 -3.31 -20.81 51.27
N GLY A 15 -4.56 -21.08 51.66
CA GLY A 15 -5.74 -20.80 50.82
C GLY A 15 -5.87 -19.31 50.50
N SER A 16 -5.66 -18.42 51.48
CA SER A 16 -5.71 -16.98 51.24
C SER A 16 -4.54 -16.46 50.40
N ALA A 17 -3.33 -17.03 50.50
CA ALA A 17 -2.20 -16.67 49.63
C ALA A 17 -2.43 -17.10 48.18
N ALA A 18 -3.01 -18.29 47.96
CA ALA A 18 -3.42 -18.76 46.64
C ALA A 18 -4.49 -17.84 46.03
N LEU A 19 -5.46 -17.38 46.83
CA LEU A 19 -6.46 -16.41 46.40
C LEU A 19 -5.83 -15.06 46.02
N CYS A 20 -4.85 -14.54 46.77
CA CYS A 20 -4.11 -13.33 46.35
C CYS A 20 -3.40 -13.53 45.00
N ALA A 21 -2.74 -14.67 44.80
CA ALA A 21 -2.03 -14.96 43.56
C ALA A 21 -3.02 -15.05 42.38
N ALA A 22 -4.19 -15.66 42.59
CA ALA A 22 -5.27 -15.70 41.61
C ALA A 22 -5.81 -14.31 41.26
N LEU A 23 -5.95 -13.41 42.25
CA LEU A 23 -6.37 -12.02 42.00
C LEU A 23 -5.33 -11.22 41.20
N LEU A 24 -4.03 -11.41 41.47
CA LEU A 24 -2.96 -10.81 40.68
C LEU A 24 -2.93 -11.34 39.25
N LEU A 25 -3.07 -12.66 39.08
CA LEU A 25 -3.17 -13.28 37.76
C LEU A 25 -4.40 -12.76 37.01
N GLY A 26 -5.57 -12.69 37.64
CA GLY A 26 -6.79 -12.15 37.04
C GLY A 26 -6.65 -10.68 36.65
N THR A 27 -5.96 -9.87 37.46
CA THR A 27 -5.64 -8.47 37.11
C THR A 27 -4.73 -8.40 35.89
N MET A 28 -3.68 -9.23 35.86
CA MET A 28 -2.76 -9.31 34.73
C MET A 28 -3.49 -9.73 33.45
N THR A 29 -4.35 -10.75 33.51
CA THR A 29 -5.18 -11.20 32.38
C THR A 29 -6.11 -10.10 31.90
N LEU A 30 -6.74 -9.36 32.82
CA LEU A 30 -7.63 -8.24 32.46
C LEU A 30 -6.89 -7.11 31.75
N ILE A 31 -5.70 -6.74 32.24
CA ILE A 31 -4.82 -5.76 31.60
C ILE A 31 -4.35 -6.26 30.23
N PHE A 32 -3.96 -7.53 30.14
CA PHE A 32 -3.57 -8.19 28.90
C PHE A 32 -4.69 -8.11 27.86
N CYS A 33 -5.91 -8.56 28.21
CA CYS A 33 -7.07 -8.50 27.32
C CYS A 33 -7.34 -7.07 26.85
N ARG A 34 -7.33 -6.10 27.78
CA ARG A 34 -7.56 -4.68 27.46
C ARG A 34 -6.51 -4.10 26.52
N ALA A 35 -5.25 -4.52 26.63
CA ALA A 35 -4.15 -4.02 25.80
C ALA A 35 -3.97 -4.79 24.48
N THR A 36 -4.74 -5.85 24.25
CA THR A 36 -4.61 -6.75 23.09
C THR A 36 -5.97 -7.05 22.47
N VAL A 37 -6.54 -8.23 22.71
CA VAL A 37 -7.72 -8.77 22.03
C VAL A 37 -9.01 -7.97 22.25
N ALA A 38 -9.06 -7.09 23.25
CA ALA A 38 -10.18 -6.17 23.50
C ALA A 38 -9.93 -4.73 23.02
N ASP A 39 -8.80 -4.49 22.34
CA ASP A 39 -8.43 -3.21 21.73
C ASP A 39 -8.50 -3.34 20.20
N PRO A 40 -9.38 -2.60 19.50
CA PRO A 40 -9.41 -2.60 18.04
C PRO A 40 -8.06 -2.22 17.40
N ASP A 41 -7.28 -1.34 18.06
CA ASP A 41 -6.01 -0.86 17.54
C ASP A 41 -4.93 -1.95 17.55
N PHE A 42 -5.11 -3.01 18.34
CA PHE A 42 -4.23 -4.18 18.33
C PHE A 42 -4.26 -4.89 16.96
N TYR A 43 -5.45 -4.98 16.34
CA TYR A 43 -5.63 -5.65 15.05
C TYR A 43 -5.14 -4.81 13.88
N THR A 44 -5.44 -3.51 13.89
CA THR A 44 -5.01 -2.59 12.82
C THR A 44 -3.49 -2.45 12.82
N ARG A 45 -2.86 -2.39 14.00
CA ARG A 45 -1.39 -2.41 14.13
C ARG A 45 -0.79 -3.68 13.56
N ALA A 46 -1.31 -4.86 13.89
CA ALA A 46 -0.78 -6.11 13.33
C ALA A 46 -0.89 -6.19 11.80
N VAL A 47 -1.97 -5.66 11.21
CA VAL A 47 -2.09 -5.56 9.74
C VAL A 47 -1.05 -4.57 9.18
N SER A 48 -0.85 -3.43 9.84
CA SER A 48 0.13 -2.44 9.43
C SER A 48 1.58 -2.93 9.56
N ASP A 49 1.91 -3.58 10.68
CA ASP A 49 3.27 -4.09 10.97
C ASP A 49 3.65 -5.24 10.03
N ALA A 50 2.66 -5.95 9.48
CA ALA A 50 2.84 -6.96 8.44
C ALA A 50 2.85 -6.38 7.00
N ASP A 51 2.90 -5.05 6.84
CA ASP A 51 2.75 -4.31 5.57
C ASP A 51 1.48 -4.67 4.80
N GLY A 52 0.45 -5.13 5.51
CA GLY A 52 -0.67 -5.86 4.92
C GLY A 52 -1.47 -5.05 3.91
N TYR A 53 -1.58 -3.74 4.10
CA TYR A 53 -2.27 -2.86 3.15
C TYR A 53 -1.56 -2.77 1.81
N GLN A 54 -0.23 -2.69 1.79
CA GLN A 54 0.55 -2.64 0.54
C GLN A 54 0.59 -4.01 -0.13
N ARG A 55 0.78 -5.06 0.65
CA ARG A 55 0.85 -6.44 0.15
C ARG A 55 -0.47 -6.90 -0.49
N VAL A 56 -1.61 -6.32 -0.12
CA VAL A 56 -2.85 -6.54 -0.88
C VAL A 56 -2.67 -6.16 -2.36
N TYR A 57 -2.02 -5.03 -2.67
CA TYR A 57 -1.84 -4.58 -4.05
C TYR A 57 -0.62 -5.20 -4.74
N ASP A 58 0.44 -5.45 -3.98
CA ASP A 58 1.73 -5.87 -4.52
C ASP A 58 1.91 -7.40 -4.56
N GLU A 59 1.10 -8.15 -3.80
CA GLU A 59 1.15 -9.61 -3.75
C GLU A 59 -0.22 -10.24 -4.03
N VAL A 60 -1.28 -9.82 -3.34
CA VAL A 60 -2.58 -10.50 -3.39
C VAL A 60 -3.32 -10.25 -4.70
N LEU A 61 -3.41 -8.99 -5.17
CA LEU A 61 -4.13 -8.67 -6.40
C LEU A 61 -3.41 -9.09 -7.69
N ILE A 62 -2.14 -9.46 -7.60
CA ILE A 62 -1.36 -9.99 -8.72
C ILE A 62 -1.26 -11.52 -8.70
N ASP A 63 -1.74 -12.18 -7.64
CA ASP A 63 -1.73 -13.65 -7.51
C ASP A 63 -2.68 -14.28 -8.54
N PRO A 64 -2.21 -15.21 -9.39
CA PRO A 64 -3.04 -15.85 -10.40
C PRO A 64 -4.30 -16.53 -9.85
N GLU A 65 -4.23 -17.16 -8.68
CA GLU A 65 -5.38 -17.84 -8.05
C GLU A 65 -6.40 -16.81 -7.55
N VAL A 66 -5.94 -15.72 -6.93
CA VAL A 66 -6.81 -14.62 -6.50
C VAL A 66 -7.50 -13.97 -7.70
N ARG A 67 -6.76 -13.71 -8.78
CA ARG A 67 -7.33 -13.11 -9.99
C ARG A 67 -8.38 -14.01 -10.62
N GLU A 68 -8.16 -15.33 -10.63
CA GLU A 68 -9.16 -16.29 -11.11
C GLU A 68 -10.43 -16.26 -10.25
N GLU A 69 -10.30 -16.20 -8.93
CA GLU A 69 -11.44 -16.04 -8.01
C GLU A 69 -12.19 -14.71 -8.20
N LEU A 70 -11.48 -13.62 -8.51
CA LEU A 70 -12.10 -12.33 -8.83
C LEU A 70 -12.85 -12.38 -10.16
N ARG A 71 -12.29 -13.04 -11.18
CA ARG A 71 -12.95 -13.23 -12.49
C ARG A 71 -14.19 -14.12 -12.40
N SER A 72 -14.12 -15.19 -11.62
CA SER A 72 -15.23 -16.14 -11.43
C SER A 72 -16.43 -15.51 -10.70
N GLY A 73 -16.19 -14.42 -9.97
CA GLY A 73 -17.22 -13.73 -9.19
C GLY A 73 -17.52 -14.41 -7.86
N ALA A 74 -16.64 -15.30 -7.37
CA ALA A 74 -16.75 -15.89 -6.04
C ALA A 74 -16.82 -14.82 -4.93
N ALA A 75 -16.24 -13.64 -5.18
CA ALA A 75 -16.31 -12.46 -4.32
C ALA A 75 -17.62 -11.65 -4.40
N GLY A 76 -18.58 -12.03 -5.25
CA GLY A 76 -19.93 -11.45 -5.35
C GLY A 76 -20.27 -10.84 -6.71
N VAL A 77 -19.30 -10.18 -7.36
CA VAL A 77 -19.43 -9.63 -8.73
C VAL A 77 -18.22 -10.07 -9.55
N PRO A 78 -18.40 -10.75 -10.70
CA PRO A 78 -17.29 -11.20 -11.52
C PRO A 78 -16.56 -10.01 -12.18
N LEU A 79 -15.27 -9.87 -11.90
CA LEU A 79 -14.38 -8.87 -12.51
C LEU A 79 -13.68 -9.51 -13.73
N ARG A 80 -14.40 -9.60 -14.84
CA ARG A 80 -13.98 -10.40 -16.01
C ARG A 80 -12.81 -9.84 -16.82
N SER A 81 -12.36 -8.63 -16.53
CA SER A 81 -11.26 -7.98 -17.24
C SER A 81 -10.13 -7.65 -16.27
N ASP A 82 -8.92 -8.07 -16.63
CA ASP A 82 -7.70 -7.74 -15.89
C ASP A 82 -7.48 -6.22 -15.82
N LEU A 83 -7.97 -5.45 -16.80
CA LEU A 83 -7.99 -3.99 -16.73
C LEU A 83 -8.81 -3.48 -15.53
N VAL A 84 -9.95 -4.10 -15.21
CA VAL A 84 -10.77 -3.71 -14.06
C VAL A 84 -10.06 -4.04 -12.75
N ILE A 85 -9.45 -5.24 -12.67
CA ILE A 85 -8.69 -5.68 -11.50
C ILE A 85 -7.49 -4.74 -11.27
N ASP A 86 -6.78 -4.37 -12.33
CA ASP A 86 -5.59 -3.52 -12.25
C ASP A 86 -5.91 -2.06 -11.90
N ASN A 87 -7.18 -1.64 -12.07
CA ASN A 87 -7.68 -0.36 -11.60
C ASN A 87 -8.31 -0.42 -10.18
N LEU A 88 -8.36 -1.58 -9.51
CA LEU A 88 -8.82 -1.66 -8.11
C LEU A 88 -8.04 -0.76 -7.14
N PRO A 89 -6.72 -0.57 -7.25
CA PRO A 89 -5.99 0.39 -6.40
C PRO A 89 -6.55 1.82 -6.47
N LEU A 90 -7.11 2.21 -7.62
CA LEU A 90 -7.77 3.50 -7.81
C LEU A 90 -9.11 3.54 -7.07
N LEU A 91 -9.90 2.47 -7.13
CA LEU A 91 -11.25 2.39 -6.56
C LEU A 91 -11.25 2.17 -5.05
N ALA A 92 -10.29 1.41 -4.55
CA ALA A 92 -10.08 1.13 -3.16
C ALA A 92 -8.62 1.43 -2.83
N PRO A 93 -8.25 2.70 -2.58
CA PRO A 93 -6.89 3.06 -2.15
C PRO A 93 -6.58 2.53 -0.73
N PRO A 94 -5.31 2.53 -0.27
CA PRO A 94 -4.92 2.01 1.03
C PRO A 94 -5.74 2.56 2.20
N SER A 95 -6.09 3.85 2.18
CA SER A 95 -6.94 4.48 3.21
C SER A 95 -8.36 3.89 3.31
N VAL A 96 -8.87 3.29 2.24
CA VAL A 96 -10.14 2.55 2.26
C VAL A 96 -9.94 1.19 2.91
N LEU A 97 -8.85 0.48 2.62
CA LEU A 97 -8.52 -0.78 3.28
C LEU A 97 -8.27 -0.56 4.79
N GLU A 98 -7.56 0.49 5.17
CA GLU A 98 -7.35 0.88 6.57
C GLU A 98 -8.67 1.07 7.31
N ARG A 99 -9.58 1.88 6.77
CA ARG A 99 -10.92 2.07 7.34
C ARG A 99 -11.74 0.78 7.40
N THR A 100 -11.58 -0.10 6.41
CA THR A 100 -12.22 -1.41 6.37
C THR A 100 -11.73 -2.29 7.53
N THR A 101 -10.41 -2.36 7.72
CA THR A 101 -9.78 -3.10 8.81
C THR A 101 -10.15 -2.52 10.17
N GLU A 102 -10.15 -1.20 10.33
CA GLU A 102 -10.58 -0.54 11.58
C GLU A 102 -12.05 -0.87 11.92
N GLN A 103 -12.93 -0.89 10.91
CA GLN A 103 -14.32 -1.25 11.13
C GLN A 103 -14.44 -2.74 11.48
N ALA A 104 -13.72 -3.61 10.79
CA ALA A 104 -13.69 -5.04 11.08
C ALA A 104 -13.22 -5.33 12.51
N ALA A 105 -12.13 -4.69 12.94
CA ALA A 105 -11.58 -4.80 14.28
C ALA A 105 -12.58 -4.33 15.36
N ARG A 106 -13.20 -3.15 15.15
CA ARG A 106 -14.23 -2.62 16.06
C ARG A 106 -15.44 -3.54 16.15
N SER A 107 -15.94 -4.04 15.02
CA SER A 107 -17.07 -4.96 15.00
C SER A 107 -16.74 -6.29 15.67
N PHE A 108 -15.53 -6.82 15.48
CA PHE A 108 -15.07 -8.02 16.17
C PHE A 108 -15.03 -7.81 17.70
N VAL A 109 -14.41 -6.73 18.17
CA VAL A 109 -14.33 -6.43 19.61
C VAL A 109 -15.72 -6.22 20.23
N GLY A 110 -16.61 -5.52 19.52
CA GLY A 110 -18.01 -5.34 19.94
C GLY A 110 -18.78 -6.67 20.03
N TYR A 111 -18.62 -7.55 19.05
CA TYR A 111 -19.20 -8.89 19.08
C TYR A 111 -18.64 -9.75 20.23
N ALA A 112 -17.33 -9.69 20.45
CA ALA A 112 -16.65 -10.48 21.47
C ALA A 112 -17.03 -10.06 22.90
N SER A 113 -17.22 -8.76 23.13
CA SER A 113 -17.71 -8.19 24.38
C SER A 113 -19.23 -8.37 24.58
N GLY A 114 -19.99 -8.61 23.52
CA GLY A 114 -21.45 -8.72 23.57
C GLY A 114 -22.18 -7.38 23.41
N ASP A 115 -21.46 -6.31 23.06
CA ASP A 115 -22.01 -4.97 22.83
C ASP A 115 -22.56 -4.78 21.40
N GLY A 116 -22.39 -5.78 20.52
CA GLY A 116 -22.87 -5.73 19.15
C GLY A 116 -23.13 -7.10 18.52
N PRO A 117 -23.84 -7.14 17.38
CA PRO A 117 -24.04 -8.36 16.62
C PRO A 117 -22.74 -8.84 15.97
N ALA A 118 -22.73 -10.09 15.52
CA ALA A 118 -21.64 -10.59 14.68
C ALA A 118 -21.54 -9.72 13.41
N PRO A 119 -20.31 -9.41 12.94
CA PRO A 119 -20.16 -8.63 11.71
C PRO A 119 -20.77 -9.38 10.52
N SER A 120 -21.67 -8.72 9.80
CA SER A 120 -22.16 -9.21 8.51
C SER A 120 -21.15 -8.91 7.40
N ARG A 121 -21.18 -9.68 6.31
CA ARG A 121 -20.33 -9.47 5.15
C ARG A 121 -20.54 -8.06 4.57
N GLU A 122 -21.79 -7.63 4.49
CA GLU A 122 -22.19 -6.33 3.96
C GLU A 122 -21.67 -5.19 4.82
N ALA A 123 -21.72 -5.35 6.15
CA ALA A 123 -21.17 -4.36 7.07
C ALA A 123 -19.66 -4.19 6.87
N LEU A 124 -18.92 -5.28 6.67
CA LEU A 124 -17.47 -5.26 6.44
C LEU A 124 -17.10 -4.66 5.07
N LEU A 125 -17.90 -4.90 4.03
CA LEU A 125 -17.61 -4.41 2.67
C LEU A 125 -18.05 -2.96 2.44
N ARG A 126 -18.86 -2.37 3.33
CA ARG A 126 -19.40 -1.01 3.18
C ARG A 126 -18.35 0.09 2.94
N PRO A 127 -17.19 0.11 3.63
CA PRO A 127 -16.17 1.12 3.36
C PRO A 127 -15.57 1.01 1.96
N LEU A 128 -15.44 -0.21 1.43
CA LEU A 128 -14.97 -0.44 0.05
C LEU A 128 -15.96 0.13 -0.97
N ALA A 129 -17.26 -0.14 -0.77
CA ALA A 129 -18.31 0.43 -1.61
C ALA A 129 -18.32 1.98 -1.55
N GLY A 130 -18.14 2.55 -0.34
CA GLY A 130 -18.02 4.00 -0.17
C GLY A 130 -16.76 4.61 -0.80
N GLY A 131 -15.64 3.88 -0.79
CA GLY A 131 -14.40 4.27 -1.47
C GLY A 131 -14.57 4.36 -2.99
N ALA A 132 -15.15 3.31 -3.58
CA ALA A 132 -15.47 3.30 -5.01
C ALA A 132 -16.45 4.42 -5.38
N GLU A 133 -17.45 4.70 -4.52
CA GLU A 133 -18.36 5.84 -4.72
C GLU A 133 -17.63 7.19 -4.65
N GLN A 134 -16.67 7.34 -3.73
CA GLN A 134 -15.88 8.57 -3.59
C GLN A 134 -15.03 8.83 -4.84
N VAL A 135 -14.39 7.80 -5.39
CA VAL A 135 -13.57 7.88 -6.60
C VAL A 135 -14.44 8.22 -7.81
N ALA A 136 -15.56 7.50 -7.98
CA ALA A 136 -16.55 7.81 -9.01
C ALA A 136 -17.04 9.26 -8.89
N ARG A 137 -17.29 9.75 -7.66
CA ARG A 137 -17.69 11.14 -7.40
C ARG A 137 -16.59 12.14 -7.75
N GLN A 138 -15.32 11.85 -7.47
CA GLN A 138 -14.19 12.71 -7.83
C GLN A 138 -14.02 12.82 -9.35
N HIS A 139 -14.06 11.69 -10.08
CA HIS A 139 -14.05 11.70 -11.54
C HIS A 139 -15.25 12.45 -12.10
N LEU A 140 -16.43 12.27 -11.51
CA LEU A 140 -17.63 12.98 -11.91
C LEU A 140 -17.54 14.49 -11.62
N ILE A 141 -16.92 14.92 -10.51
CA ILE A 141 -16.66 16.34 -10.24
C ILE A 141 -15.72 16.92 -11.29
N ALA A 142 -14.65 16.20 -11.66
CA ALA A 142 -13.77 16.60 -12.75
C ALA A 142 -14.55 16.74 -14.06
N LEU A 143 -15.30 15.70 -14.46
CA LEU A 143 -16.17 15.70 -15.64
C LEU A 143 -17.22 16.83 -15.63
N ARG A 144 -17.81 17.15 -14.47
CA ARG A 144 -18.76 18.27 -14.31
C ARG A 144 -18.08 19.63 -14.44
N ALA A 145 -16.89 19.80 -13.85
CA ALA A 145 -16.11 21.02 -14.00
C ALA A 145 -15.71 21.27 -15.46
N ASP A 146 -15.69 20.22 -16.26
CA ASP A 146 -15.26 20.25 -17.65
C ASP A 146 -16.38 20.42 -18.65
N THR A 147 -17.61 20.08 -18.31
CA THR A 147 -18.72 20.09 -19.27
C THR A 147 -19.46 21.42 -19.27
N ASP A 148 -20.33 21.65 -20.25
CA ASP A 148 -21.25 22.78 -20.20
C ASP A 148 -22.28 22.60 -19.07
N ALA A 149 -22.93 23.70 -18.66
CA ALA A 149 -23.80 23.69 -17.49
C ALA A 149 -24.98 22.71 -17.61
N ALA A 150 -25.50 22.47 -18.83
CA ALA A 150 -26.60 21.54 -19.04
C ALA A 150 -26.12 20.09 -18.92
N THR A 151 -24.98 19.75 -19.51
CA THR A 151 -24.37 18.42 -19.37
C THR A 151 -23.92 18.15 -17.93
N ALA A 152 -23.39 19.15 -17.22
CA ALA A 152 -23.06 19.05 -15.80
C ALA A 152 -24.29 18.77 -14.91
N ALA A 153 -25.44 19.39 -15.24
CA ALA A 153 -26.71 19.11 -14.56
C ALA A 153 -27.21 17.68 -14.84
N ARG A 154 -27.09 17.19 -16.09
CA ARG A 154 -27.45 15.80 -16.45
C ARG A 154 -26.55 14.77 -15.77
N LEU A 155 -25.23 15.01 -15.72
CA LEU A 155 -24.28 14.21 -14.94
C LEU A 155 -24.62 14.21 -13.44
N THR A 156 -25.20 15.31 -12.94
CA THR A 156 -25.68 15.39 -11.56
C THR A 156 -26.91 14.53 -11.32
N THR A 157 -27.84 14.51 -12.27
CA THR A 157 -29.01 13.62 -12.21
C THR A 157 -28.60 12.15 -12.33
N LEU A 158 -27.74 11.80 -13.30
CA LEU A 158 -27.24 10.44 -13.47
C LEU A 158 -26.58 9.92 -12.19
N ALA A 159 -25.66 10.68 -11.60
CA ALA A 159 -24.97 10.24 -10.40
C ALA A 159 -25.93 10.05 -9.22
N ARG A 160 -26.94 10.92 -9.07
CA ARG A 160 -27.98 10.77 -8.06
C ARG A 160 -28.78 9.48 -8.27
N GLN A 161 -29.11 9.14 -9.52
CA GLN A 161 -29.82 7.91 -9.84
C GLN A 161 -28.94 6.68 -9.59
N LEU A 162 -27.67 6.71 -10.01
CA LEU A 162 -26.73 5.61 -9.77
C LEU A 162 -26.45 5.37 -8.28
N GLN A 163 -26.44 6.43 -7.46
CA GLN A 163 -26.33 6.29 -5.99
C GLN A 163 -27.49 5.55 -5.34
N GLN A 164 -28.65 5.50 -5.99
CA GLN A 164 -29.83 4.79 -5.47
C GLN A 164 -29.85 3.31 -5.89
N VAL A 165 -29.07 2.94 -6.90
CA VAL A 165 -29.05 1.58 -7.47
C VAL A 165 -28.71 0.50 -6.42
N PRO A 166 -27.68 0.65 -5.57
CA PRO A 166 -27.35 -0.38 -4.58
C PRO A 166 -28.52 -0.71 -3.64
N GLY A 167 -29.20 0.31 -3.10
CA GLY A 167 -30.34 0.10 -2.21
C GLY A 167 -31.58 -0.48 -2.91
N GLN A 168 -31.78 -0.16 -4.19
CA GLN A 168 -32.87 -0.70 -5.00
C GLN A 168 -32.66 -2.18 -5.36
N TRP A 169 -31.40 -2.53 -5.63
CA TRP A 169 -30.98 -3.89 -5.95
C TRP A 169 -30.97 -4.79 -4.71
N GLU A 170 -30.44 -4.31 -3.59
CA GLU A 170 -30.45 -5.03 -2.30
C GLU A 170 -31.88 -5.34 -1.82
N ALA A 171 -32.83 -4.41 -2.04
CA ALA A 171 -34.23 -4.62 -1.69
C ALA A 171 -34.94 -5.68 -2.55
N ASN A 172 -34.36 -6.08 -3.70
CA ASN A 172 -34.96 -6.96 -4.70
C ASN A 172 -33.91 -7.95 -5.24
N SER A 173 -33.36 -8.78 -4.35
CA SER A 173 -32.21 -9.67 -4.56
C SER A 173 -32.42 -10.85 -5.55
N GLY A 174 -33.26 -10.69 -6.57
CA GLY A 174 -33.52 -11.68 -7.62
C GLY A 174 -33.27 -11.21 -9.06
N ALA A 175 -33.06 -9.91 -9.29
CA ALA A 175 -32.83 -9.36 -10.64
C ALA A 175 -31.34 -9.01 -10.89
N PRO A 176 -30.83 -9.13 -12.13
CA PRO A 176 -29.48 -8.68 -12.50
C PRO A 176 -29.22 -7.21 -12.14
N LEU A 177 -28.00 -6.91 -11.67
CA LEU A 177 -27.59 -5.52 -11.35
C LEU A 177 -27.75 -4.58 -12.56
N THR A 178 -27.60 -5.11 -13.77
CA THR A 178 -27.76 -4.39 -15.02
C THR A 178 -29.16 -3.85 -15.23
N ASP A 179 -30.21 -4.51 -14.73
CA ASP A 179 -31.58 -4.01 -14.81
C ASP A 179 -31.77 -2.68 -14.07
N TYR A 180 -30.96 -2.43 -13.05
CA TYR A 180 -30.97 -1.20 -12.26
C TYR A 180 -30.01 -0.14 -12.82
N LEU A 181 -28.91 -0.55 -13.48
CA LEU A 181 -27.96 0.35 -14.13
C LEU A 181 -28.47 0.87 -15.48
N ARG A 182 -29.21 0.05 -16.23
CA ARG A 182 -29.62 0.30 -17.61
C ARG A 182 -30.53 1.53 -17.75
N PRO A 183 -31.60 1.72 -16.94
CA PRO A 183 -32.48 2.89 -17.06
C PRO A 183 -31.78 4.25 -16.85
N PRO A 184 -31.00 4.49 -15.78
CA PRO A 184 -30.36 5.79 -15.58
C PRO A 184 -29.29 6.08 -16.63
N LEU A 185 -28.50 5.08 -17.04
CA LEU A 185 -27.49 5.26 -18.07
C LEU A 185 -28.13 5.51 -19.45
N ARG A 186 -29.23 4.82 -19.78
CA ARG A 186 -30.01 5.07 -20.99
C ARG A 186 -30.59 6.47 -21.02
N SER A 187 -31.26 6.89 -19.95
CA SER A 187 -31.82 8.24 -19.82
C SER A 187 -30.74 9.29 -19.98
N PHE A 188 -29.59 9.16 -19.28
CA PHE A 188 -28.47 10.08 -19.44
C PHE A 188 -27.97 10.16 -20.89
N VAL A 189 -27.82 9.04 -21.58
CA VAL A 189 -27.36 9.02 -22.96
C VAL A 189 -28.36 9.70 -23.91
N HIS A 190 -29.66 9.38 -23.80
CA HIS A 190 -30.70 9.98 -24.65
C HIS A 190 -30.99 11.44 -24.35
N GLU A 191 -30.70 11.88 -23.14
CA GLU A 191 -30.85 13.27 -22.73
C GLU A 191 -29.65 14.12 -23.14
N THR A 192 -28.44 13.56 -23.08
CA THR A 192 -27.20 14.32 -23.31
C THR A 192 -26.89 14.49 -24.80
N TRP A 193 -27.29 13.54 -25.64
CA TRP A 193 -26.95 13.54 -27.06
C TRP A 193 -28.18 13.49 -27.97
N ASP A 194 -28.04 14.03 -29.19
CA ASP A 194 -29.11 13.99 -30.20
C ASP A 194 -29.61 12.55 -30.44
N PRO A 195 -30.91 12.32 -30.71
CA PRO A 195 -31.50 10.98 -30.74
C PRO A 195 -30.74 9.93 -31.58
N PRO A 196 -30.24 10.25 -32.79
CA PRO A 196 -29.46 9.31 -33.58
C PRO A 196 -28.09 8.97 -32.98
N VAL A 197 -27.47 9.90 -32.24
CA VAL A 197 -26.21 9.68 -31.51
C VAL A 197 -26.45 8.80 -30.31
N ALA A 198 -27.42 9.18 -29.50
CA ALA A 198 -27.72 8.52 -28.25
C ALA A 198 -28.02 7.05 -28.47
N GLN A 199 -28.84 6.74 -29.48
CA GLN A 199 -29.13 5.37 -29.89
C GLN A 199 -27.85 4.58 -30.19
N ARG A 200 -26.90 5.16 -30.93
CA ARG A 200 -25.64 4.47 -31.29
C ARG A 200 -24.65 4.33 -30.15
N LEU A 201 -24.48 5.36 -29.33
CA LEU A 201 -23.64 5.29 -28.12
C LEU A 201 -24.17 4.24 -27.16
N TYR A 202 -25.49 4.20 -27.01
CA TYR A 202 -26.16 3.20 -26.21
C TYR A 202 -25.94 1.80 -26.79
N ASP A 203 -26.38 1.53 -28.02
CA ASP A 203 -26.37 0.19 -28.61
C ASP A 203 -24.96 -0.38 -28.83
N ARG A 204 -23.93 0.46 -29.04
CA ARG A 204 -22.58 0.00 -29.42
C ARG A 204 -21.51 0.10 -28.35
N MET A 205 -21.71 0.94 -27.34
CA MET A 205 -20.72 1.11 -26.27
C MET A 205 -21.30 0.71 -24.93
N LEU A 206 -22.43 1.29 -24.57
CA LEU A 206 -22.98 1.12 -23.24
C LEU A 206 -23.69 -0.23 -23.07
N ASP A 207 -24.53 -0.63 -24.02
CA ASP A 207 -25.28 -1.88 -23.96
C ASP A 207 -24.36 -3.11 -23.96
N PRO A 208 -23.32 -3.21 -24.82
CA PRO A 208 -22.36 -4.31 -24.75
C PRO A 208 -21.56 -4.32 -23.44
N LEU A 209 -21.19 -3.14 -22.93
CA LEU A 209 -20.48 -3.02 -21.65
C LEU A 209 -21.38 -3.46 -20.48
N LEU A 210 -22.66 -3.08 -20.47
CA LEU A 210 -23.63 -3.56 -19.49
C LEU A 210 -23.82 -5.09 -19.62
N ASN A 211 -23.98 -5.60 -20.83
CA ASN A 211 -24.13 -7.04 -21.08
C ASN A 211 -22.88 -7.82 -20.63
N SER A 212 -21.68 -7.22 -20.67
CA SER A 212 -20.45 -7.84 -20.14
C SER A 212 -20.47 -8.05 -18.62
N LEU A 213 -21.30 -7.26 -17.91
CA LEU A 213 -21.54 -7.39 -16.47
C LEU A 213 -22.62 -8.43 -16.14
N GLU A 214 -23.36 -8.93 -17.14
CA GLU A 214 -24.39 -9.95 -16.95
C GLU A 214 -23.74 -11.36 -16.92
N PRO A 215 -24.28 -12.30 -16.11
CA PRO A 215 -23.94 -13.71 -16.25
C PRO A 215 -24.26 -14.17 -17.69
N ALA A 216 -23.37 -14.95 -18.32
CA ALA A 216 -23.67 -15.53 -19.62
C ALA A 216 -24.94 -16.39 -19.50
N THR A 217 -25.88 -16.21 -20.43
CA THR A 217 -27.05 -17.07 -20.56
C THR A 217 -26.61 -18.50 -20.85
N GLU A 218 -27.03 -19.41 -19.97
CA GLU A 218 -27.10 -20.88 -20.09
C GLU A 218 -26.31 -21.53 -21.24
N ASP A 219 -25.10 -22.00 -20.92
CA ASP A 219 -24.53 -23.28 -21.41
C ASP A 219 -23.18 -23.59 -20.74
N ALA A 220 -22.50 -22.58 -20.20
CA ALA A 220 -21.49 -22.80 -19.17
C ALA A 220 -22.21 -22.97 -17.83
N LYS A 221 -22.59 -24.20 -17.49
CA LYS A 221 -22.82 -24.56 -16.09
C LYS A 221 -21.59 -24.03 -15.34
N PRO A 222 -21.71 -23.10 -14.37
CA PRO A 222 -20.57 -22.83 -13.49
C PRO A 222 -20.11 -24.21 -13.00
N PRO A 223 -18.79 -24.51 -12.92
CA PRO A 223 -18.38 -25.74 -12.27
C PRO A 223 -19.19 -25.77 -10.98
N SER A 224 -20.00 -26.82 -10.82
CA SER A 224 -20.82 -26.99 -9.64
C SER A 224 -19.84 -27.22 -8.50
N LEU A 225 -19.29 -26.12 -7.98
CA LEU A 225 -19.12 -25.97 -6.57
C LEU A 225 -20.53 -26.20 -6.06
N ASP A 226 -20.76 -27.41 -5.55
CA ASP A 226 -21.81 -27.62 -4.57
C ASP A 226 -21.76 -26.39 -3.68
N ARG A 227 -22.68 -25.43 -3.89
CA ARG A 227 -22.91 -24.41 -2.87
C ARG A 227 -23.22 -25.28 -1.66
N PRO A 228 -22.40 -25.25 -0.59
CA PRO A 228 -22.88 -25.79 0.65
C PRO A 228 -24.23 -25.11 0.86
N ALA A 229 -25.25 -25.89 1.20
CA ALA A 229 -26.48 -25.36 1.75
C ALA A 229 -26.14 -24.15 2.63
N THR A 230 -26.93 -23.07 2.55
CA THR A 230 -26.88 -21.90 3.44
C THR A 230 -26.03 -22.23 4.66
N PRO A 231 -24.80 -21.69 4.78
CA PRO A 231 -23.87 -22.18 5.79
C PRO A 231 -24.64 -22.24 7.10
N PRO A 232 -24.60 -23.38 7.81
CA PRO A 232 -25.35 -23.52 9.05
C PRO A 232 -25.07 -22.27 9.88
N PRO A 233 -26.09 -21.68 10.55
CA PRO A 233 -25.91 -20.46 11.31
C PRO A 233 -24.63 -20.63 12.12
N ARG A 234 -23.59 -19.81 11.84
CA ARG A 234 -22.25 -19.99 12.40
C ARG A 234 -22.42 -20.09 13.91
N GLU A 235 -22.35 -21.31 14.45
CA GLU A 235 -22.52 -21.54 15.87
C GLU A 235 -21.44 -20.71 16.57
N GLN A 236 -21.83 -19.95 17.59
CA GLN A 236 -20.85 -19.14 18.31
C GLN A 236 -19.75 -20.07 18.81
N PRO A 237 -18.46 -19.70 18.65
CA PRO A 237 -17.39 -20.54 19.13
C PRO A 237 -17.61 -20.86 20.61
N PRO A 238 -17.55 -22.12 21.05
CA PRO A 238 -17.87 -22.49 22.43
C PRO A 238 -17.07 -21.69 23.46
N TRP A 239 -15.81 -21.37 23.14
CA TRP A 239 -14.93 -20.57 23.98
C TRP A 239 -15.42 -19.12 24.18
N LEU A 240 -16.13 -18.55 23.21
CA LEU A 240 -16.55 -17.14 23.24
C LEU A 240 -17.55 -16.90 24.37
N THR A 241 -18.46 -17.85 24.60
CA THR A 241 -19.42 -17.79 25.71
C THR A 241 -18.71 -17.71 27.07
N THR A 242 -17.61 -18.46 27.22
CA THR A 242 -16.81 -18.51 28.45
C THR A 242 -15.96 -17.25 28.62
N ALA A 243 -15.44 -16.70 27.51
CA ALA A 243 -14.56 -15.53 27.53
C ALA A 243 -15.31 -14.19 27.56
N ARG A 244 -16.56 -14.14 27.11
CA ARG A 244 -17.36 -12.90 26.96
C ARG A 244 -17.38 -12.02 28.22
N PRO A 245 -17.53 -12.54 29.46
CA PRO A 245 -17.48 -11.70 30.66
C PRO A 245 -16.14 -10.98 30.84
N VAL A 246 -15.02 -11.63 30.46
CA VAL A 246 -13.68 -11.04 30.54
C VAL A 246 -13.52 -9.96 29.47
N PHE A 247 -13.98 -10.21 28.24
CA PHE A 247 -13.99 -9.21 27.18
C PHE A 247 -14.82 -7.98 27.54
N ALA A 248 -16.05 -8.18 28.02
CA ALA A 248 -16.93 -7.10 28.48
C ALA A 248 -16.29 -6.26 29.61
N LEU A 249 -15.63 -6.92 30.57
CA LEU A 249 -14.92 -6.22 31.63
C LEU A 249 -13.68 -5.49 31.11
N ALA A 250 -12.99 -6.02 30.10
CA ALA A 250 -11.78 -5.44 29.51
C ALA A 250 -12.07 -4.20 28.65
N THR A 251 -13.20 -4.19 27.92
CA THR A 251 -13.65 -3.07 27.08
C THR A 251 -14.32 -1.96 27.88
N ALA A 252 -14.82 -2.25 29.09
CA ALA A 252 -15.51 -1.28 29.91
C ALA A 252 -14.69 0.02 30.18
N PRO A 253 -15.33 1.20 30.26
CA PRO A 253 -14.62 2.43 30.61
C PRO A 253 -14.07 2.39 32.05
N TYR A 254 -14.64 1.54 32.91
CA TYR A 254 -14.24 1.39 34.31
C TYR A 254 -13.23 0.26 34.58
N THR A 255 -12.69 -0.40 33.55
CA THR A 255 -11.65 -1.45 33.72
C THR A 255 -10.46 -0.99 34.58
N PRO A 256 -9.93 0.24 34.46
CA PRO A 256 -8.83 0.69 35.32
C PRO A 256 -9.21 0.68 36.81
N TYR A 257 -10.45 1.03 37.14
CA TYR A 257 -10.95 0.99 38.52
C TYR A 257 -11.15 -0.45 39.00
N ALA A 258 -11.64 -1.34 38.14
CA ALA A 258 -11.77 -2.77 38.45
C ALA A 258 -10.39 -3.42 38.71
N ALA A 259 -9.39 -3.13 37.88
CA ALA A 259 -8.01 -3.57 38.08
C ALA A 259 -7.43 -3.01 39.39
N ALA A 260 -7.64 -1.72 39.68
CA ALA A 260 -7.20 -1.11 40.93
C ALA A 260 -7.89 -1.75 42.16
N ALA A 261 -9.18 -2.08 42.07
CA ALA A 261 -9.92 -2.75 43.13
C ALA A 261 -9.41 -4.17 43.39
N LEU A 262 -9.10 -4.94 42.33
CA LEU A 262 -8.50 -6.28 42.44
C LEU A 262 -7.11 -6.21 43.10
N LEU A 263 -6.29 -5.23 42.71
CA LEU A 263 -4.98 -4.99 43.35
C LEU A 263 -5.12 -4.62 44.82
N ALA A 264 -6.07 -3.73 45.17
CA ALA A 264 -6.33 -3.35 46.54
C ALA A 264 -6.82 -4.54 47.39
N ALA A 265 -7.70 -5.38 46.84
CA ALA A 265 -8.17 -6.60 47.48
C ALA A 265 -7.04 -7.61 47.70
N ALA A 266 -6.20 -7.84 46.68
CA ALA A 266 -5.01 -8.69 46.77
C ALA A 266 -4.05 -8.17 47.85
N PHE A 267 -3.86 -6.86 47.94
CA PHE A 267 -3.03 -6.21 48.96
C PHE A 267 -3.60 -6.37 50.38
N ALA A 268 -4.89 -6.10 50.57
CA ALA A 268 -5.56 -6.27 51.87
C ALA A 268 -5.50 -7.73 52.36
N LEU A 269 -5.71 -8.68 51.45
CA LEU A 269 -5.62 -10.11 51.73
C LEU A 269 -4.18 -10.56 52.00
N ALA A 270 -3.18 -9.97 51.33
CA ALA A 270 -1.76 -10.20 51.60
C ALA A 270 -1.35 -9.70 53.00
N LEU A 271 -1.88 -8.56 53.44
CA LEU A 271 -1.68 -8.05 54.81
C LEU A 271 -2.34 -8.96 55.85
N HIS A 272 -3.57 -9.41 55.59
CA HIS A 272 -4.29 -10.31 56.48
C HIS A 272 -3.57 -11.66 56.63
N THR A 273 -3.11 -12.24 55.52
CA THR A 273 -2.36 -13.52 55.51
C THR A 273 -1.03 -13.41 56.24
N ALA A 274 -0.30 -12.31 56.07
CA ALA A 274 0.94 -12.07 56.79
C ALA A 274 0.74 -12.08 58.31
N ARG A 275 -0.29 -11.35 58.80
CA ARG A 275 -0.64 -11.30 60.22
C ARG A 275 -0.96 -12.68 60.78
N ARG A 276 -1.76 -13.50 60.06
CA ARG A 276 -2.14 -14.86 60.50
C ARG A 276 -1.01 -15.88 60.43
N ALA A 277 -0.08 -15.74 59.50
CA ALA A 277 1.01 -16.70 59.31
C ALA A 277 2.20 -16.46 60.26
N GLY A 278 2.20 -15.39 61.05
CA GLY A 278 3.35 -14.99 61.86
C GLY A 278 4.59 -14.64 61.03
N ARG A 279 4.40 -14.27 59.75
CA ARG A 279 5.47 -13.91 58.80
C ARG A 279 5.45 -12.41 58.57
N THR A 280 6.61 -11.84 58.23
CA THR A 280 6.66 -10.44 57.79
C THR A 280 5.81 -10.24 56.53
N ALA A 281 5.01 -9.16 56.46
CA ALA A 281 4.16 -8.84 55.31
C ALA A 281 4.88 -8.89 53.96
N ARG A 282 6.16 -8.48 53.95
CA ARG A 282 7.02 -8.52 52.75
C ARG A 282 7.29 -9.93 52.24
N TYR A 283 7.55 -10.89 53.13
CA TYR A 283 7.79 -12.28 52.73
C TYR A 283 6.54 -12.94 52.16
N THR A 284 5.38 -12.66 52.76
CA THR A 284 4.09 -13.13 52.25
C THR A 284 3.79 -12.53 50.88
N ALA A 285 4.03 -11.22 50.69
CA ALA A 285 3.89 -10.55 49.40
C ALA A 285 4.84 -11.11 48.32
N ALA A 286 6.12 -11.34 48.65
CA ALA A 286 7.07 -11.95 47.72
C ALA A 286 6.64 -13.36 47.28
N LEU A 287 6.14 -14.18 48.22
CA LEU A 287 5.62 -15.50 47.90
C LEU A 287 4.42 -15.42 46.94
N ILE A 288 3.48 -14.51 47.21
CA ILE A 288 2.29 -14.29 46.38
C ILE A 288 2.67 -13.85 44.96
N CYS A 289 3.53 -12.82 44.81
CA CYS A 289 3.99 -12.35 43.51
C CYS A 289 4.76 -13.44 42.75
N GLY A 290 5.61 -14.21 43.44
CA GLY A 290 6.36 -15.31 42.82
C GLY A 290 5.46 -16.44 42.36
N THR A 291 4.43 -16.80 43.14
CA THR A 291 3.44 -17.80 42.72
C THR A 291 2.60 -17.32 41.54
N ALA A 292 2.22 -16.04 41.51
CA ALA A 292 1.48 -15.47 40.38
C ALA A 292 2.37 -15.42 39.11
N ALA A 293 3.63 -15.00 39.23
CA ALA A 293 4.58 -14.99 38.12
C ALA A 293 4.82 -16.40 37.55
N GLY A 294 5.01 -17.39 38.43
CA GLY A 294 5.19 -18.79 38.01
C GLY A 294 3.96 -19.36 37.32
N ALA A 295 2.77 -19.10 37.86
CA ALA A 295 1.51 -19.52 37.22
C ALA A 295 1.30 -18.83 35.86
N ALA A 296 1.55 -17.52 35.77
CA ALA A 296 1.45 -16.77 34.53
C ALA A 296 2.48 -17.24 33.47
N ALA A 297 3.70 -17.58 33.90
CA ALA A 297 4.73 -18.15 33.02
C ALA A 297 4.33 -19.53 32.48
N LEU A 298 3.72 -20.38 33.31
CA LEU A 298 3.21 -21.69 32.88
C LEU A 298 2.08 -21.54 31.87
N VAL A 299 1.09 -20.69 32.16
CA VAL A 299 0.00 -20.39 31.20
C VAL A 299 0.57 -19.83 29.89
N GLY A 300 1.55 -18.92 29.98
CA GLY A 300 2.22 -18.38 28.79
C GLY A 300 2.96 -19.46 28.00
N ALA A 301 3.64 -20.39 28.67
CA ALA A 301 4.32 -21.49 28.01
C ALA A 301 3.32 -22.46 27.35
N GLU A 302 2.20 -22.77 28.00
CA GLU A 302 1.16 -23.60 27.39
C GLU A 302 0.59 -22.94 26.13
N VAL A 303 0.32 -21.63 26.15
CA VAL A 303 -0.28 -20.93 25.01
C VAL A 303 0.71 -20.72 23.85
N TRP A 304 1.92 -20.23 24.13
CA TRP A 304 2.87 -19.81 23.08
C TRP A 304 3.98 -20.81 22.75
N TRP A 305 4.22 -21.83 23.58
CA TRP A 305 5.20 -22.90 23.30
C TRP A 305 4.56 -24.25 22.98
N LEU A 306 3.41 -24.56 23.58
CA LEU A 306 2.72 -25.84 23.38
C LEU A 306 1.44 -25.72 22.55
N GLY A 307 0.99 -24.49 22.29
CA GLY A 307 -0.15 -24.20 21.44
C GLY A 307 0.16 -24.41 19.95
N PRO A 308 -0.89 -24.44 19.11
CA PRO A 308 -0.72 -24.54 17.66
C PRO A 308 0.08 -23.35 17.13
N ALA A 309 0.86 -23.60 16.09
CA ALA A 309 1.61 -22.53 15.45
C ALA A 309 0.64 -21.54 14.76
N PRO A 310 0.98 -20.24 14.67
CA PRO A 310 0.12 -19.21 14.08
C PRO A 310 -0.46 -19.55 12.70
N ASP A 311 0.32 -20.25 11.88
CA ASP A 311 -0.02 -20.74 10.55
C ASP A 311 -1.06 -21.88 10.55
N GLU A 312 -1.09 -22.71 11.60
CA GLU A 312 -2.07 -23.79 11.76
C GLU A 312 -3.51 -23.28 12.05
N LEU A 313 -3.65 -22.00 12.40
CA LEU A 313 -4.94 -21.37 12.69
C LEU A 313 -5.67 -20.88 11.44
N LEU A 314 -4.99 -20.83 10.30
CA LEU A 314 -5.56 -20.34 9.06
C LEU A 314 -6.40 -21.43 8.37
N PRO A 315 -7.50 -21.05 7.71
CA PRO A 315 -8.25 -21.96 6.85
C PRO A 315 -7.34 -22.58 5.77
N SER A 316 -7.55 -23.87 5.49
CA SER A 316 -6.93 -24.53 4.34
C SER A 316 -7.59 -24.07 3.03
N GLY A 317 -6.84 -24.12 1.92
CA GLY A 317 -7.33 -23.77 0.59
C GLY A 317 -7.38 -22.28 0.27
N LEU A 318 -6.69 -21.44 1.06
CA LEU A 318 -6.47 -20.03 0.71
C LEU A 318 -5.42 -19.91 -0.42
N PRO A 319 -5.58 -18.96 -1.35
CA PRO A 319 -4.54 -18.62 -2.31
C PRO A 319 -3.20 -18.33 -1.62
N PRO A 320 -2.05 -18.70 -2.22
CA PRO A 320 -0.74 -18.60 -1.58
C PRO A 320 -0.39 -17.22 -1.03
N SER A 321 -0.62 -16.15 -1.81
CA SER A 321 -0.38 -14.76 -1.36
C SER A 321 -1.25 -14.37 -0.17
N LEU A 322 -2.53 -14.72 -0.20
CA LEU A 322 -3.47 -14.42 0.87
C LEU A 322 -3.14 -15.22 2.14
N HIS A 323 -2.76 -16.49 1.99
CA HIS A 323 -2.28 -17.30 3.10
C HIS A 323 -1.02 -16.69 3.73
N ALA A 324 -0.04 -16.32 2.91
CA ALA A 324 1.20 -15.70 3.39
C ALA A 324 0.93 -14.39 4.15
N LEU A 325 0.12 -13.51 3.58
CA LEU A 325 -0.31 -12.27 4.22
C LEU A 325 -0.98 -12.52 5.57
N LEU A 326 -2.00 -13.39 5.60
CA LEU A 326 -2.71 -13.69 6.84
C LEU A 326 -1.80 -14.38 7.87
N ALA A 327 -0.84 -15.20 7.44
CA ALA A 327 0.12 -15.84 8.33
C ALA A 327 1.05 -14.82 8.98
N ASP A 328 1.52 -13.81 8.24
CA ASP A 328 2.29 -12.70 8.81
C ASP A 328 1.44 -11.88 9.80
N VAL A 329 0.21 -11.52 9.45
CA VAL A 329 -0.70 -10.80 10.35
C VAL A 329 -0.96 -11.58 11.64
N VAL A 330 -1.22 -12.88 11.55
CA VAL A 330 -1.44 -13.72 12.74
C VAL A 330 -0.14 -13.86 13.55
N ARG A 331 1.03 -13.95 12.91
CA ARG A 331 2.32 -13.92 13.61
C ARG A 331 2.54 -12.60 14.37
N GLU A 332 2.21 -11.45 13.79
CA GLU A 332 2.29 -10.15 14.46
C GLU A 332 1.32 -10.05 15.65
N LEU A 333 0.08 -10.54 15.49
CA LEU A 333 -0.87 -10.64 16.60
C LEU A 333 -0.33 -11.52 17.73
N TYR A 334 0.17 -12.71 17.41
CA TYR A 334 0.71 -13.66 18.39
C TYR A 334 1.96 -13.11 19.10
N GLY A 335 2.90 -12.54 18.35
CA GLY A 335 4.13 -11.95 18.87
C GLY A 335 3.86 -10.75 19.78
N SER A 336 2.98 -9.85 19.35
CA SER A 336 2.56 -8.69 20.15
C SER A 336 1.83 -9.11 21.43
N ALA A 337 0.93 -10.09 21.36
CA ALA A 337 0.28 -10.63 22.54
C ALA A 337 1.28 -11.30 23.50
N ALA A 338 2.19 -12.13 23.00
CA ALA A 338 3.24 -12.76 23.79
C ALA A 338 4.08 -11.71 24.53
N LEU A 339 4.48 -10.64 23.82
CA LEU A 339 5.27 -9.56 24.39
C LEU A 339 4.54 -8.87 25.55
N VAL A 340 3.25 -8.57 25.41
CA VAL A 340 2.44 -7.97 26.48
C VAL A 340 2.32 -8.93 27.67
N TRP A 341 2.07 -10.22 27.43
CA TRP A 341 1.96 -11.23 28.48
C TRP A 341 3.27 -11.39 29.27
N TRP A 342 4.40 -11.58 28.58
CA TRP A 342 5.70 -11.76 29.19
C TRP A 342 6.21 -10.51 29.92
N ARG A 343 5.83 -9.31 29.47
CA ARG A 343 6.04 -8.07 30.25
C ARG A 343 5.31 -8.12 31.59
N GLY A 344 4.06 -8.59 31.61
CA GLY A 344 3.31 -8.83 32.85
C GLY A 344 4.01 -9.81 33.79
N VAL A 345 4.47 -10.95 33.26
CA VAL A 345 5.26 -11.94 34.02
C VAL A 345 6.54 -11.32 34.59
N ALA A 346 7.27 -10.56 33.77
CA ALA A 346 8.52 -9.91 34.17
C ALA A 346 8.29 -8.88 35.29
N VAL A 347 7.21 -8.10 35.24
CA VAL A 347 6.84 -7.17 36.32
C VAL A 347 6.58 -7.92 37.64
N LEU A 348 5.82 -9.03 37.62
CA LEU A 348 5.57 -9.84 38.81
C LEU A 348 6.85 -10.49 39.36
N ALA A 349 7.74 -10.96 38.49
CA ALA A 349 9.03 -11.52 38.86
C ALA A 349 9.98 -10.45 39.46
N ALA A 350 10.04 -9.26 38.85
CA ALA A 350 10.83 -8.14 39.35
C ALA A 350 10.34 -7.66 40.72
N LEU A 351 9.02 -7.56 40.92
CA LEU A 351 8.42 -7.26 42.22
C LEU A 351 8.80 -8.31 43.27
N THR A 352 8.79 -9.60 42.90
CA THR A 352 9.24 -10.68 43.76
C THR A 352 10.69 -10.51 44.17
N LEU A 353 11.58 -10.25 43.20
CA LEU A 353 13.01 -10.06 43.45
C LEU A 353 13.25 -8.85 44.35
N LEU A 354 12.61 -7.71 44.09
CA LEU A 354 12.72 -6.50 44.89
C LEU A 354 12.34 -6.76 46.36
N LEU A 355 11.21 -7.43 46.58
CA LEU A 355 10.73 -7.77 47.92
C LEU A 355 11.66 -8.74 48.66
N VAL A 356 12.37 -9.61 47.94
CA VAL A 356 13.37 -10.54 48.51
C VAL A 356 14.72 -9.87 48.76
N VAL A 357 15.21 -9.01 47.86
CA VAL A 357 16.54 -8.36 47.95
C VAL A 357 16.59 -7.32 49.07
N VAL A 358 15.52 -6.53 49.26
CA VAL A 358 15.42 -5.53 50.35
C VAL A 358 15.56 -6.19 51.73
N ARG A 359 15.31 -7.50 51.87
CA ARG A 359 15.55 -8.28 53.10
C ARG A 359 17.03 -8.40 53.48
N ARG A 360 17.95 -8.39 52.50
CA ARG A 360 19.38 -8.63 52.73
C ARG A 360 20.17 -7.36 53.07
N ALA A 361 19.60 -6.17 52.88
CA ALA A 361 20.26 -4.91 53.18
C ALA A 361 19.97 -4.47 54.63
N SER A 362 21.03 -4.36 55.45
CA SER A 362 20.89 -3.87 56.83
C SER A 362 20.33 -2.43 56.87
N PRO A 363 19.59 -2.06 57.93
CA PRO A 363 18.93 -0.74 58.03
C PRO A 363 19.90 0.46 58.02
N ARG A 364 21.22 0.25 58.11
CA ARG A 364 22.24 1.31 58.12
C ARG A 364 22.60 1.89 56.74
N ARG A 365 22.16 1.29 55.61
CA ARG A 365 22.53 1.76 54.25
C ARG A 365 21.36 2.35 53.45
N TRP A 366 20.29 2.74 54.14
CA TRP A 366 19.00 3.14 53.53
C TRP A 366 19.01 4.50 52.80
N GLY A 367 19.96 5.39 53.08
CA GLY A 367 19.99 6.74 52.48
C GLY A 367 20.34 6.81 50.99
N LEU A 368 21.02 5.80 50.42
CA LEU A 368 21.58 5.87 49.06
C LEU A 368 21.04 4.83 48.06
N ARG A 369 20.27 3.82 48.51
CA ARG A 369 19.81 2.70 47.64
C ARG A 369 18.31 2.73 47.30
N LEU A 370 17.50 3.45 48.06
CA LEU A 370 16.06 3.61 47.76
C LEU A 370 15.82 4.61 46.62
N THR A 371 16.71 5.57 46.44
CA THR A 371 16.73 6.43 45.25
C THR A 371 17.08 5.64 43.99
N ALA A 372 17.97 4.64 44.06
CA ALA A 372 18.34 3.82 42.90
C ALA A 372 17.27 2.78 42.52
N ALA A 373 16.67 2.06 43.48
CA ALA A 373 15.64 1.06 43.19
C ALA A 373 14.27 1.70 42.87
N GLY A 374 13.96 2.83 43.51
CA GLY A 374 12.82 3.68 43.16
C GLY A 374 13.00 4.30 41.77
N ALA A 375 14.20 4.82 41.45
CA ALA A 375 14.47 5.34 40.11
C ALA A 375 14.43 4.26 39.01
N VAL A 376 14.81 3.00 39.28
CA VAL A 376 14.69 1.92 38.29
C VAL A 376 13.23 1.47 38.09
N ALA A 377 12.42 1.43 39.14
CA ALA A 377 10.98 1.13 39.02
C ALA A 377 10.17 2.30 38.43
N SER A 378 10.55 3.55 38.73
CA SER A 378 9.97 4.76 38.15
C SER A 378 10.45 5.02 36.73
N ALA A 379 11.70 4.68 36.38
CA ALA A 379 12.20 4.77 35.01
C ALA A 379 11.50 3.77 34.07
N GLN A 380 10.97 2.66 34.58
CA GLN A 380 10.16 1.73 33.78
C GLN A 380 8.68 2.16 33.65
N LEU A 381 8.16 3.02 34.52
CA LEU A 381 6.82 3.60 34.38
C LEU A 381 6.79 4.87 33.50
N VAL A 382 7.93 5.54 33.30
CA VAL A 382 8.06 6.69 32.38
C VAL A 382 8.34 6.26 30.93
N LEU A 383 8.63 4.98 30.68
CA LEU A 383 8.64 4.39 29.34
C LEU A 383 7.21 4.02 28.90
N LEU A 384 6.34 5.02 28.90
CA LEU A 384 5.15 5.07 28.04
C LEU A 384 5.63 5.03 26.58
N PRO A 385 5.10 4.15 25.71
CA PRO A 385 5.28 4.33 24.28
C PRO A 385 4.39 5.49 23.85
N THR A 386 4.93 6.72 23.87
CA THR A 386 4.62 7.62 22.76
C THR A 386 5.50 7.13 21.63
N ALA A 387 4.87 6.61 20.58
CA ALA A 387 5.54 6.21 19.37
C ALA A 387 6.35 7.40 18.83
N MET A 388 7.68 7.33 18.95
CA MET A 388 8.57 8.06 18.07
C MET A 388 9.13 7.06 17.05
N PRO A 389 9.16 7.41 15.76
CA PRO A 389 9.70 6.54 14.72
C PRO A 389 11.19 6.33 14.96
N ALA A 390 11.67 5.12 14.67
CA ALA A 390 13.06 4.75 14.77
C ALA A 390 13.94 5.69 13.94
N ALA A 391 14.80 6.46 14.61
CA ALA A 391 15.93 7.10 13.94
C ALA A 391 16.95 6.01 13.58
N PRO A 392 17.56 6.04 12.38
CA PRO A 392 18.59 5.08 12.01
C PRO A 392 19.84 5.26 12.89
N PRO A 393 20.68 4.22 13.05
CA PRO A 393 21.86 4.31 13.88
C PRO A 393 22.81 5.39 13.32
N ALA A 394 23.15 6.36 14.16
CA ALA A 394 24.22 7.31 13.88
C ALA A 394 25.56 6.57 14.01
N GLU A 395 26.16 6.21 12.88
CA GLU A 395 27.55 5.79 12.82
C GLU A 395 28.46 6.97 13.20
N LEU A 396 29.22 6.80 14.29
CA LEU A 396 30.41 7.57 14.57
C LEU A 396 31.53 7.07 13.64
N ALA A 397 31.69 7.71 12.49
CA ALA A 397 32.86 7.56 11.64
C ALA A 397 33.49 8.93 11.37
N SER A 398 34.58 9.20 12.09
CA SER A 398 35.46 10.33 11.83
C SER A 398 36.49 9.96 10.75
N GLY A 399 36.24 10.42 9.51
CA GLY A 399 37.20 10.59 8.40
C GLY A 399 36.92 9.76 7.13
N PRO A 400 37.47 10.10 5.93
CA PRO A 400 37.73 11.41 5.31
C PRO A 400 36.56 11.86 4.38
N ALA A 401 36.43 13.16 4.10
CA ALA A 401 35.48 13.81 3.16
C ALA A 401 34.21 12.99 2.80
N ASP A 402 33.13 13.24 3.56
CA ASP A 402 31.75 12.81 3.35
C ASP A 402 31.28 12.96 1.88
N ARG A 403 31.55 11.95 1.04
CA ARG A 403 31.05 11.90 -0.33
C ARG A 403 29.59 11.48 -0.28
N ARG A 404 28.69 12.44 -0.11
CA ARG A 404 27.24 12.23 -0.27
C ARG A 404 26.96 11.46 -1.58
N PRO A 405 26.02 10.50 -1.58
CA PRO A 405 25.77 9.62 -2.73
C PRO A 405 25.22 10.40 -3.94
N CYS A 406 25.50 9.89 -5.15
CA CYS A 406 24.88 10.33 -6.40
C CYS A 406 23.91 9.25 -6.85
N ASN A 407 22.64 9.59 -7.10
CA ASN A 407 21.62 8.60 -7.45
C ASN A 407 21.57 7.40 -6.46
N GLY A 408 21.75 7.69 -5.16
CA GLY A 408 21.67 6.70 -4.08
C GLY A 408 22.93 5.89 -3.78
N SER A 409 24.05 6.06 -4.51
CA SER A 409 25.32 5.38 -4.20
C SER A 409 26.54 6.30 -4.39
N VAL A 410 27.54 6.15 -3.54
CA VAL A 410 28.80 6.93 -3.59
C VAL A 410 29.64 6.50 -4.79
N GLU A 411 29.64 5.20 -5.08
CA GLU A 411 30.36 4.58 -6.19
C GLU A 411 29.87 5.08 -7.55
N LEU A 412 28.59 5.49 -7.64
CA LEU A 412 28.03 6.06 -8.86
C LEU A 412 28.53 7.47 -9.15
N CYS A 413 29.01 8.22 -8.15
CA CYS A 413 29.51 9.58 -8.38
C CYS A 413 30.72 9.62 -9.33
N ASP A 414 31.59 8.60 -9.29
CA ASP A 414 32.78 8.52 -10.14
C ASP A 414 32.48 7.89 -11.53
N ARG A 415 31.22 7.48 -11.79
CA ARG A 415 30.83 6.85 -13.06
C ARG A 415 30.32 7.87 -14.08
N PRO A 416 30.74 7.77 -15.36
CA PRO A 416 30.13 8.51 -16.46
C PRO A 416 28.62 8.23 -16.56
N TYR A 417 27.82 9.25 -16.85
CA TYR A 417 26.36 9.14 -16.96
C TYR A 417 25.92 8.00 -17.90
N ASP A 418 26.58 7.82 -19.05
CA ASP A 418 26.24 6.77 -20.02
C ASP A 418 26.65 5.35 -19.59
N ARG A 419 27.34 5.23 -18.44
CA ARG A 419 27.85 3.98 -17.86
C ARG A 419 27.17 3.61 -16.54
N VAL A 420 26.10 4.31 -16.17
CA VAL A 420 25.24 3.97 -15.05
C VAL A 420 23.96 3.34 -15.58
N VAL A 421 23.61 2.16 -15.05
CA VAL A 421 22.31 1.53 -15.30
C VAL A 421 21.28 2.21 -14.42
N GLN A 422 20.32 2.90 -15.03
CA GLN A 422 19.23 3.59 -14.36
C GLN A 422 17.93 2.82 -14.59
N ILE A 423 17.12 2.66 -13.55
CA ILE A 423 15.71 2.31 -13.77
C ILE A 423 15.00 3.55 -14.28
N GLY A 424 14.27 3.35 -15.37
CA GLY A 424 13.32 4.30 -15.90
C GLY A 424 11.89 3.79 -15.79
N THR A 425 10.93 4.70 -15.80
CA THR A 425 9.51 4.37 -15.80
C THR A 425 8.88 4.77 -17.13
N HIS A 426 8.24 3.80 -17.78
CA HIS A 426 7.43 4.03 -18.97
C HIS A 426 6.13 4.72 -18.57
N ASN A 427 5.72 5.72 -19.36
CA ASN A 427 4.56 6.58 -19.08
C ASN A 427 4.53 7.05 -17.62
N ALA A 428 5.63 7.65 -17.16
CA ALA A 428 5.86 7.96 -15.75
C ALA A 428 4.77 8.87 -15.12
N MET A 429 4.03 9.61 -15.93
CA MET A 429 2.91 10.46 -15.49
C MET A 429 1.62 9.69 -15.23
N ALA A 430 1.45 8.49 -15.81
CA ALA A 430 0.20 7.77 -15.81
C ALA A 430 0.10 6.94 -14.52
N THR A 431 -0.28 7.61 -13.43
CA THR A 431 -0.17 7.01 -12.08
C THR A 431 -1.53 6.79 -11.41
N VAL A 432 -1.61 5.75 -10.58
CA VAL A 432 -2.77 5.54 -9.69
C VAL A 432 -2.91 6.75 -8.75
N ALA A 433 -1.80 7.25 -8.20
CA ALA A 433 -1.77 8.41 -7.31
C ALA A 433 -2.35 9.69 -7.96
N ASP A 434 -2.21 9.85 -9.27
CA ASP A 434 -2.72 10.98 -10.05
C ASP A 434 -4.09 10.69 -10.71
N GLY A 435 -4.70 9.54 -10.42
CA GLY A 435 -6.06 9.19 -10.86
C GLY A 435 -6.16 8.74 -12.31
N PHE A 436 -5.12 8.14 -12.87
CA PHE A 436 -5.14 7.61 -14.23
C PHE A 436 -5.86 6.26 -14.30
N LEU A 437 -6.75 6.13 -15.28
CA LEU A 437 -7.30 4.84 -15.68
C LEU A 437 -6.29 4.11 -16.57
N GLY A 438 -6.03 2.84 -16.28
CA GLY A 438 -4.96 2.09 -16.97
C GLY A 438 -3.57 2.65 -16.64
N ALA A 439 -3.40 3.08 -15.38
CA ALA A 439 -2.14 3.60 -14.88
C ALA A 439 -0.97 2.66 -15.18
N HIS A 440 0.17 3.25 -15.55
CA HIS A 440 1.41 2.53 -15.81
C HIS A 440 2.34 2.50 -14.60
N GLN A 441 2.08 3.35 -13.60
CA GLN A 441 2.83 3.39 -12.36
C GLN A 441 1.86 3.54 -11.18
N ASP A 442 2.26 3.11 -9.99
CA ASP A 442 1.44 3.30 -8.79
C ASP A 442 1.73 4.64 -8.12
N PRO A 443 3.00 4.96 -7.78
CA PRO A 443 3.33 6.22 -7.15
C PRO A 443 3.37 7.36 -8.16
N SER A 444 3.18 8.59 -7.65
CA SER A 444 3.39 9.82 -8.40
C SER A 444 4.83 9.91 -8.93
N ILE A 445 5.09 10.82 -9.87
CA ILE A 445 6.44 11.04 -10.42
C ILE A 445 7.48 11.22 -9.30
N THR A 446 7.20 12.01 -8.27
CA THR A 446 8.15 12.19 -7.16
C THR A 446 8.29 10.93 -6.31
N GLY A 447 7.22 10.17 -6.10
CA GLY A 447 7.30 8.88 -5.42
C GLY A 447 8.16 7.86 -6.18
N GLN A 448 8.11 7.87 -7.51
CA GLN A 448 9.02 7.06 -8.35
C GLN A 448 10.48 7.48 -8.14
N LEU A 449 10.75 8.80 -8.08
CA LEU A 449 12.09 9.31 -7.80
C LEU A 449 12.56 8.95 -6.38
N ASP A 450 11.67 8.96 -5.38
CA ASP A 450 11.98 8.55 -4.00
C ASP A 450 12.36 7.07 -3.92
N MET A 451 11.80 6.22 -4.79
CA MET A 451 12.19 4.82 -4.92
C MET A 451 13.55 4.60 -5.61
N GLY A 452 14.13 5.64 -6.20
CA GLY A 452 15.41 5.60 -6.90
C GLY A 452 15.33 5.57 -8.43
N VAL A 453 14.15 5.74 -9.03
CA VAL A 453 14.00 5.95 -10.48
C VAL A 453 14.75 7.21 -10.89
N ARG A 454 15.50 7.19 -12.00
CA ARG A 454 16.27 8.35 -12.47
C ARG A 454 16.09 8.67 -13.95
N ALA A 455 15.24 7.91 -14.64
CA ALA A 455 14.73 8.24 -15.96
C ALA A 455 13.19 8.20 -15.98
N LEU A 456 12.56 9.23 -16.52
CA LEU A 456 11.11 9.34 -16.61
C LEU A 456 10.73 9.50 -18.08
N MET A 457 9.90 8.60 -18.60
CA MET A 457 9.35 8.72 -19.95
C MET A 457 8.02 9.47 -19.87
N LEU A 458 7.95 10.61 -20.55
CA LEU A 458 6.86 11.57 -20.44
C LEU A 458 6.22 11.90 -21.78
N ASP A 459 4.92 11.71 -21.85
CA ASP A 459 4.07 12.07 -22.97
C ASP A 459 3.49 13.45 -22.75
N THR A 460 3.75 14.35 -23.69
CA THR A 460 3.26 15.72 -23.62
C THR A 460 2.23 15.96 -24.71
N HIS A 461 0.99 16.25 -24.31
CA HIS A 461 -0.11 16.47 -25.24
C HIS A 461 -0.78 17.82 -25.03
N ARG A 462 -1.58 18.21 -26.03
CA ARG A 462 -2.68 19.16 -25.82
C ARG A 462 -3.94 18.36 -25.53
N TRP A 463 -4.86 18.98 -24.80
CA TRP A 463 -6.15 18.36 -24.54
C TRP A 463 -6.86 18.00 -25.87
N GLU A 464 -7.40 16.78 -25.99
CA GLU A 464 -7.99 16.30 -27.25
C GLU A 464 -9.10 17.21 -27.72
N THR A 465 -9.13 17.51 -29.02
CA THR A 465 -10.27 18.11 -29.71
C THR A 465 -11.40 17.11 -29.90
N GLY A 466 -12.61 17.59 -30.10
CA GLY A 466 -13.77 16.77 -30.44
C GLY A 466 -13.57 15.95 -31.71
N ARG A 467 -12.75 16.44 -32.63
CA ARG A 467 -12.43 15.73 -33.89
C ARG A 467 -11.49 14.54 -33.67
N GLU A 468 -10.57 14.62 -32.71
CA GLU A 468 -9.67 13.53 -32.35
C GLU A 468 -10.40 12.42 -31.58
N LEU A 469 -11.36 12.77 -30.72
CA LEU A 469 -12.20 11.81 -30.00
C LEU A 469 -13.25 11.12 -30.88
N LEU A 470 -13.68 11.76 -31.98
CA LEU A 470 -14.69 11.25 -32.90
C LEU A 470 -14.12 11.11 -34.31
N PRO A 471 -13.27 10.08 -34.55
CA PRO A 471 -12.60 9.92 -35.83
C PRO A 471 -13.60 9.76 -36.99
N ALA A 472 -13.12 10.02 -38.21
CA ALA A 472 -13.97 10.05 -39.41
C ALA A 472 -14.67 8.70 -39.71
N ASN A 473 -14.09 7.59 -39.23
CA ASN A 473 -14.64 6.24 -39.30
C ASN A 473 -15.70 5.92 -38.22
N ALA A 474 -15.93 6.81 -37.25
CA ALA A 474 -17.03 6.65 -36.32
C ALA A 474 -18.35 6.61 -37.11
N MET A 475 -19.16 5.56 -36.92
CA MET A 475 -20.42 5.37 -37.65
C MET A 475 -21.51 6.32 -37.15
N ILE A 476 -21.29 7.63 -37.30
CA ILE A 476 -22.21 8.71 -36.92
C ILE A 476 -22.45 9.64 -38.13
N SER A 477 -23.64 10.21 -38.26
CA SER A 477 -23.97 11.11 -39.38
C SER A 477 -23.17 12.41 -39.31
N THR A 478 -22.92 13.03 -40.46
CA THR A 478 -22.06 14.24 -40.57
C THR A 478 -22.61 15.43 -39.78
N GLY A 479 -23.93 15.65 -39.75
CA GLY A 479 -24.57 16.72 -38.98
C GLY A 479 -24.36 16.55 -37.47
N THR A 480 -24.65 15.34 -36.99
CA THR A 480 -24.36 14.89 -35.63
C THR A 480 -22.89 15.03 -35.25
N ARG A 481 -21.97 14.61 -36.11
CA ARG A 481 -20.53 14.72 -35.86
C ARG A 481 -20.15 16.17 -35.63
N ARG A 482 -20.64 17.11 -36.47
CA ARG A 482 -20.38 18.54 -36.29
C ARG A 482 -20.89 19.08 -34.95
N THR A 483 -22.09 18.69 -34.53
CA THR A 483 -22.65 19.08 -33.22
C THR A 483 -21.79 18.56 -32.07
N LEU A 484 -21.43 17.27 -32.09
CA LEU A 484 -20.61 16.66 -31.04
C LEU A 484 -19.19 17.21 -30.99
N VAL A 485 -18.55 17.38 -32.16
CA VAL A 485 -17.22 17.97 -32.25
C VAL A 485 -17.23 19.37 -31.67
N LYS A 486 -18.22 20.21 -32.03
CA LYS A 486 -18.36 21.56 -31.49
C LYS A 486 -18.59 21.56 -29.97
N ALA A 487 -19.49 20.72 -29.46
CA ALA A 487 -19.77 20.63 -28.03
C ALA A 487 -18.53 20.20 -27.23
N VAL A 488 -17.76 19.23 -27.76
CA VAL A 488 -16.50 18.81 -27.16
C VAL A 488 -15.45 19.91 -27.27
N ASP A 489 -15.30 20.57 -28.42
CA ASP A 489 -14.33 21.65 -28.62
C ASP A 489 -14.60 22.87 -27.73
N ASP A 490 -15.87 23.22 -27.49
CA ASP A 490 -16.25 24.32 -26.58
C ASP A 490 -15.80 24.02 -25.14
N VAL A 491 -15.85 22.76 -24.72
CA VAL A 491 -15.30 22.27 -23.44
C VAL A 491 -13.76 22.28 -23.45
N VAL A 492 -13.14 21.76 -24.51
CA VAL A 492 -11.69 21.63 -24.67
C VAL A 492 -11.01 23.00 -24.72
N SER A 493 -11.67 24.00 -25.32
CA SER A 493 -11.19 25.39 -25.37
C SER A 493 -10.94 25.99 -23.98
N LYS A 494 -11.52 25.42 -22.91
CA LYS A 494 -11.28 25.81 -21.52
C LYS A 494 -10.03 25.14 -20.91
N ARG A 495 -9.55 24.03 -21.46
CA ARG A 495 -8.38 23.26 -20.99
C ARG A 495 -7.11 23.54 -21.80
N LYS A 496 -6.82 24.82 -22.05
CA LYS A 496 -5.63 25.26 -22.78
C LYS A 496 -4.33 24.90 -22.05
N GLY A 497 -3.27 24.68 -22.81
CA GLY A 497 -1.92 24.45 -22.31
C GLY A 497 -1.39 23.06 -22.64
N ALA A 498 -0.21 22.76 -22.10
CA ALA A 498 0.45 21.46 -22.22
C ALA A 498 0.10 20.58 -21.01
N TRP A 499 -0.24 19.33 -21.29
CA TRP A 499 -0.65 18.33 -20.33
C TRP A 499 0.24 17.10 -20.47
N LEU A 500 0.32 16.34 -19.38
CA LEU A 500 0.89 15.01 -19.37
C LEU A 500 -0.27 14.01 -19.33
N CYS A 501 -0.38 13.16 -20.35
CA CYS A 501 -1.37 12.09 -20.41
C CYS A 501 -0.89 10.96 -21.34
N HIS A 502 -1.53 9.79 -21.29
CA HIS A 502 -1.24 8.67 -22.17
C HIS A 502 -2.54 8.18 -22.82
N GLY A 503 -2.64 8.30 -24.14
CA GLY A 503 -3.93 8.21 -24.84
C GLY A 503 -4.79 9.47 -24.60
N PRO A 504 -6.14 9.34 -24.53
CA PRO A 504 -6.98 10.50 -24.23
C PRO A 504 -6.71 11.01 -22.80
N CYS A 505 -6.26 12.25 -22.66
CA CYS A 505 -6.10 13.01 -21.41
C CYS A 505 -7.34 12.98 -20.49
N ARG A 506 -8.53 12.69 -21.03
CA ARG A 506 -9.74 12.44 -20.24
C ARG A 506 -9.69 11.19 -19.35
N LEU A 507 -8.81 10.24 -19.66
CA LEU A 507 -8.58 9.03 -18.87
C LEU A 507 -7.58 9.25 -17.72
N GLY A 508 -6.97 10.43 -17.68
CA GLY A 508 -6.00 10.82 -16.68
C GLY A 508 -5.08 11.88 -17.27
N ALA A 509 -4.92 13.00 -16.56
CA ALA A 509 -4.02 14.05 -17.01
C ALA A 509 -3.59 14.95 -15.87
N THR A 510 -2.32 15.37 -15.92
CA THR A 510 -1.77 16.39 -15.05
C THR A 510 -1.23 17.55 -15.90
N ARG A 511 -1.27 18.78 -15.39
CA ARG A 511 -0.68 19.91 -16.11
C ARG A 511 0.84 19.75 -16.12
N LEU A 512 1.46 19.88 -17.29
CA LEU A 512 2.92 19.76 -17.46
C LEU A 512 3.66 20.69 -16.49
N THR A 513 3.29 21.96 -16.42
CA THR A 513 3.95 22.93 -15.52
C THR A 513 3.77 22.59 -14.04
N THR A 514 2.67 21.95 -13.64
CA THR A 514 2.48 21.53 -12.26
C THR A 514 3.45 20.40 -11.91
N GLN A 515 3.52 19.35 -12.72
CA GLN A 515 4.45 18.23 -12.47
C GLN A 515 5.92 18.68 -12.54
N LEU A 516 6.27 19.59 -13.45
CA LEU A 516 7.62 20.15 -13.49
C LEU A 516 7.98 20.97 -12.24
N ARG A 517 6.99 21.59 -11.56
CA ARG A 517 7.23 22.26 -10.28
C ARG A 517 7.44 21.26 -9.14
N GLU A 518 6.72 20.13 -9.15
CA GLU A 518 7.00 19.05 -8.20
C GLU A 518 8.39 18.48 -8.41
N LEU A 519 8.78 18.23 -9.67
CA LEU A 519 10.15 17.81 -10.00
C LEU A 519 11.17 18.84 -9.52
N ARG A 520 10.93 20.14 -9.75
CA ARG A 520 11.79 21.22 -9.25
C ARG A 520 11.98 21.13 -7.74
N ARG A 521 10.89 21.01 -6.97
CA ARG A 521 10.94 20.90 -5.51
C ARG A 521 11.69 19.66 -5.06
N TRP A 522 11.43 18.53 -5.71
CA TRP A 522 12.14 17.28 -5.44
C TRP A 522 13.63 17.44 -5.69
N MET A 523 14.02 18.02 -6.83
CA MET A 523 15.42 18.27 -7.15
C MET A 523 16.06 19.20 -6.11
N ASP A 524 15.42 20.28 -5.68
CA ASP A 524 15.95 21.17 -4.62
C ASP A 524 16.30 20.39 -3.34
N ALA A 525 15.49 19.41 -2.95
CA ALA A 525 15.73 18.55 -1.79
C ALA A 525 16.82 17.47 -2.02
N HIS A 526 17.14 17.18 -3.27
CA HIS A 526 18.02 16.09 -3.70
C HIS A 526 19.20 16.60 -4.53
N PRO A 527 20.16 17.34 -3.93
CA PRO A 527 21.15 18.14 -4.68
C PRO A 527 22.15 17.32 -5.51
N ARG A 528 22.30 16.02 -5.23
CA ARG A 528 23.25 15.14 -5.91
C ARG A 528 22.60 14.16 -6.90
N ASP A 529 21.28 14.25 -7.07
CA ASP A 529 20.56 13.40 -8.00
C ASP A 529 20.51 14.02 -9.39
N VAL A 530 20.81 13.16 -10.37
CA VAL A 530 20.74 13.43 -11.81
C VAL A 530 19.51 12.73 -12.36
N VAL A 531 18.61 13.50 -12.97
CA VAL A 531 17.33 13.02 -13.53
C VAL A 531 17.34 13.17 -15.04
N THR A 532 16.80 12.17 -15.73
CA THR A 532 16.62 12.13 -17.18
C THR A 532 15.13 12.17 -17.52
N LEU A 533 14.73 13.05 -18.44
CA LEU A 533 13.40 13.06 -19.04
C LEU A 533 13.53 12.65 -20.50
N VAL A 534 12.85 11.56 -20.89
CA VAL A 534 12.63 11.21 -22.30
C VAL A 534 11.20 11.64 -22.63
N VAL A 535 11.04 12.57 -23.56
CA VAL A 535 9.77 13.26 -23.78
C VAL A 535 9.21 12.89 -25.16
N GLN A 536 8.07 12.20 -25.20
CA GLN A 536 7.27 12.09 -26.41
C GLN A 536 6.56 13.43 -26.62
N ASP A 537 7.07 14.18 -27.60
CA ASP A 537 6.84 15.62 -27.73
C ASP A 537 5.76 16.01 -28.75
N ASP A 538 4.48 15.78 -28.39
CA ASP A 538 3.35 16.25 -29.22
C ASP A 538 3.01 17.74 -29.00
N VAL A 539 3.59 18.37 -27.97
CA VAL A 539 3.60 19.83 -27.81
C VAL A 539 4.87 20.44 -28.40
N SER A 540 4.82 21.71 -28.82
CA SER A 540 5.97 22.34 -29.46
C SER A 540 7.13 22.56 -28.48
N ALA A 541 8.37 22.51 -28.97
CA ALA A 541 9.56 22.86 -28.17
C ALA A 541 9.46 24.25 -27.51
N ALA A 542 8.73 25.19 -28.11
CA ALA A 542 8.47 26.50 -27.53
C ALA A 542 7.51 26.45 -26.32
N GLU A 543 6.50 25.59 -26.35
CA GLU A 543 5.63 25.31 -25.19
C GLU A 543 6.40 24.60 -24.08
N THR A 544 7.20 23.59 -24.43
CA THR A 544 8.09 22.90 -23.48
C THR A 544 9.01 23.91 -22.80
N ARG A 545 9.69 24.77 -23.56
CA ARG A 545 10.54 25.86 -23.00
C ARG A 545 9.78 26.73 -21.99
N ARG A 546 8.57 27.16 -22.36
CA ARG A 546 7.74 28.00 -21.48
C ARG A 546 7.37 27.28 -20.20
N ALA A 547 7.01 26.01 -20.28
CA ALA A 547 6.66 25.20 -19.11
C ALA A 547 7.86 25.01 -18.17
N PHE A 548 9.04 24.68 -18.71
CA PHE A 548 10.27 24.52 -17.91
C PHE A 548 10.71 25.82 -17.22
N ARG A 549 10.68 26.95 -17.95
CA ARG A 549 10.95 28.27 -17.38
C ARG A 549 9.94 28.64 -16.29
N ALA A 550 8.65 28.40 -16.52
CA ALA A 550 7.58 28.68 -15.55
C ALA A 550 7.60 27.76 -14.32
N ALA A 551 8.26 26.62 -14.42
CA ALA A 551 8.55 25.72 -13.30
C ALA A 551 9.87 26.07 -12.58
N GLY A 552 10.70 26.95 -13.16
CA GLY A 552 11.99 27.33 -12.60
C GLY A 552 13.07 26.26 -12.79
N LEU A 553 13.03 25.45 -13.85
CA LEU A 553 14.01 24.38 -14.06
C LEU A 553 15.28 24.82 -14.81
N ASP A 554 15.35 26.08 -15.27
CA ASP A 554 16.41 26.57 -16.17
C ASP A 554 17.84 26.33 -15.64
N ASP A 555 18.06 26.42 -14.33
CA ASP A 555 19.36 26.24 -13.71
C ASP A 555 19.82 24.77 -13.62
N TYR A 556 18.88 23.83 -13.70
CA TYR A 556 19.17 22.40 -13.68
C TYR A 556 19.52 21.82 -15.04
N LEU A 557 19.12 22.49 -16.12
CA LEU A 557 19.15 21.92 -17.47
C LEU A 557 20.58 21.67 -17.95
N ARG A 558 20.85 20.41 -18.29
CA ARG A 558 22.12 19.95 -18.82
C ARG A 558 22.08 19.94 -20.34
N LYS A 559 23.05 20.62 -20.95
CA LYS A 559 23.36 20.41 -22.37
C LYS A 559 24.05 19.04 -22.53
N PRO A 560 23.51 18.11 -23.34
CA PRO A 560 24.22 16.87 -23.64
C PRO A 560 25.53 17.19 -24.40
N PRO A 561 26.59 16.39 -24.24
CA PRO A 561 27.80 16.51 -25.05
C PRO A 561 27.45 16.27 -26.54
N ALA A 562 28.41 16.44 -27.47
CA ALA A 562 28.14 16.09 -28.87
C ALA A 562 27.80 14.58 -29.01
N PRO A 563 26.98 14.16 -29.98
CA PRO A 563 26.73 12.74 -30.23
C PRO A 563 28.03 11.93 -30.33
N GLY A 564 28.11 10.81 -29.61
CA GLY A 564 29.29 9.95 -29.57
C GLY A 564 30.43 10.43 -28.65
N ALA A 565 30.40 11.66 -28.14
CA ALA A 565 31.38 12.16 -27.18
C ALA A 565 31.18 11.57 -25.77
N ALA A 566 32.23 11.66 -24.94
CA ALA A 566 32.19 11.19 -23.56
C ALA A 566 31.22 12.04 -22.70
N TRP A 567 30.48 11.37 -21.82
CA TRP A 567 29.66 12.02 -20.82
C TRP A 567 30.47 12.35 -19.56
N PRO A 568 30.11 13.43 -18.84
CA PRO A 568 30.62 13.69 -17.47
C PRO A 568 30.27 12.54 -16.52
N THR A 569 30.93 12.51 -15.37
CA THR A 569 30.49 11.66 -14.25
C THR A 569 29.24 12.22 -13.57
N LEU A 570 28.50 11.38 -12.84
CA LEU A 570 27.36 11.86 -12.05
C LEU A 570 27.79 12.86 -10.98
N GLY A 571 28.97 12.70 -10.39
CA GLY A 571 29.56 13.63 -9.44
C GLY A 571 29.80 15.01 -10.06
N GLU A 572 30.41 15.07 -11.25
CA GLU A 572 30.59 16.33 -11.99
C GLU A 572 29.27 16.99 -12.36
N MET A 573 28.25 16.20 -12.73
CA MET A 573 26.91 16.71 -13.01
C MET A 573 26.26 17.32 -11.75
N ALA A 574 26.34 16.60 -10.62
CA ALA A 574 25.84 17.04 -9.33
C ALA A 574 26.53 18.33 -8.86
N ASP A 575 27.86 18.36 -8.87
CA ASP A 575 28.65 19.48 -8.39
C ASP A 575 28.46 20.74 -9.26
N SER A 576 28.18 20.58 -10.56
CA SER A 576 27.84 21.70 -11.45
C SER A 576 26.42 22.25 -11.26
N GLY A 577 25.54 21.53 -10.56
CA GLY A 577 24.10 21.80 -10.48
C GLY A 577 23.31 21.52 -11.78
N ARG A 578 23.98 21.28 -12.91
CA ARG A 578 23.38 20.98 -14.23
C ARG A 578 23.08 19.49 -14.34
N ARG A 579 22.00 19.06 -13.68
CA ARG A 579 21.65 17.66 -13.38
C ARG A 579 20.27 17.21 -13.87
N LEU A 580 19.63 17.98 -14.75
CA LEU A 580 18.42 17.57 -15.49
C LEU A 580 18.73 17.40 -16.97
N VAL A 581 18.72 16.16 -17.45
CA VAL A 581 18.90 15.82 -18.87
C VAL A 581 17.53 15.68 -19.52
N VAL A 582 17.31 16.30 -20.68
CA VAL A 582 16.01 16.26 -21.37
C VAL A 582 16.21 15.90 -22.84
N PHE A 583 15.50 14.87 -23.28
CA PHE A 583 15.53 14.39 -24.66
C PHE A 583 14.10 14.30 -25.22
N PRO A 584 13.68 15.18 -26.15
CA PRO A 584 12.54 14.91 -27.03
C PRO A 584 12.77 13.69 -27.92
N GLU A 585 11.72 12.97 -28.26
CA GLU A 585 11.80 11.83 -29.19
C GLU A 585 11.77 12.26 -30.67
N SER A 586 11.03 13.33 -30.99
CA SER A 586 10.77 13.75 -32.37
C SER A 586 11.45 15.06 -32.75
N ALA A 587 11.38 16.09 -31.90
CA ALA A 587 11.93 17.40 -32.26
C ALA A 587 13.41 17.55 -31.93
N ASP A 588 14.06 18.46 -32.67
CA ASP A 588 15.18 19.24 -32.15
C ASP A 588 14.69 20.65 -31.82
N GLY A 589 15.09 21.16 -30.66
CA GLY A 589 14.73 22.51 -30.23
C GLY A 589 15.88 23.50 -30.47
N PRO A 590 15.59 24.82 -30.60
CA PRO A 590 16.67 25.82 -30.62
C PRO A 590 17.44 25.87 -29.30
N MET A 591 16.88 25.31 -28.22
CA MET A 591 17.51 25.25 -26.90
C MET A 591 18.67 24.25 -26.92
N PRO A 592 19.89 24.63 -26.49
CA PRO A 592 21.04 23.73 -26.54
C PRO A 592 20.87 22.41 -25.78
N TRP A 593 20.02 22.40 -24.74
CA TRP A 593 19.72 21.26 -23.88
C TRP A 593 18.59 20.35 -24.39
N TYR A 594 17.85 20.75 -25.43
CA TYR A 594 16.70 20.01 -25.95
C TYR A 594 17.04 19.37 -27.28
N ARG A 595 17.56 18.14 -27.23
CA ARG A 595 18.11 17.42 -28.39
C ARG A 595 17.38 16.11 -28.63
N ASN A 596 17.18 15.74 -29.89
CA ASN A 596 16.50 14.50 -30.24
C ASN A 596 17.19 13.27 -29.59
N PHE A 597 16.43 12.44 -28.89
CA PHE A 597 16.90 11.28 -28.15
C PHE A 597 17.67 10.31 -29.03
N TYR A 598 17.15 10.03 -30.23
CA TYR A 598 17.72 9.05 -31.15
C TYR A 598 19.00 9.53 -31.85
N SER A 599 19.43 10.78 -31.62
CA SER A 599 20.79 11.20 -31.95
C SER A 599 21.83 10.68 -30.95
N TYR A 600 21.42 10.31 -29.74
CA TYR A 600 22.29 9.91 -28.63
C TYR A 600 22.07 8.46 -28.18
N ALA A 601 20.89 7.92 -28.48
CA ALA A 601 20.42 6.66 -27.96
C ALA A 601 20.00 5.67 -29.05
N VAL A 602 20.09 4.39 -28.69
CA VAL A 602 19.43 3.26 -29.36
C VAL A 602 18.49 2.59 -28.37
N GLU A 603 17.43 1.94 -28.87
CA GLU A 603 16.50 1.20 -28.03
C GLU A 603 16.14 -0.20 -28.57
N THR A 604 15.49 -1.01 -27.72
CA THR A 604 14.75 -2.23 -28.12
C THR A 604 13.29 -1.89 -28.47
N PRO A 605 12.52 -2.77 -29.14
CA PRO A 605 11.09 -2.55 -29.38
C PRO A 605 10.30 -2.26 -28.10
N TYR A 606 9.27 -1.42 -28.20
CA TYR A 606 8.41 -0.99 -27.08
C TYR A 606 6.98 -1.56 -27.13
N GLU A 607 6.59 -2.25 -28.21
CA GLU A 607 5.22 -2.73 -28.45
C GLU A 607 4.99 -4.18 -27.97
N ALA A 608 5.69 -4.60 -26.90
CA ALA A 608 5.57 -5.95 -26.38
C ALA A 608 4.22 -6.18 -25.68
N THR A 609 3.49 -7.21 -26.11
CA THR A 609 2.19 -7.61 -25.54
C THR A 609 2.29 -8.76 -24.54
N ASP A 610 3.48 -9.32 -24.37
CA ASP A 610 3.82 -10.42 -23.46
C ASP A 610 5.33 -10.48 -23.22
N ALA A 611 5.78 -11.12 -22.13
CA ALA A 611 7.21 -11.18 -21.83
C ALA A 611 8.02 -11.91 -22.90
N GLU A 612 7.40 -12.87 -23.59
CA GLU A 612 8.06 -13.69 -24.62
C GLU A 612 8.43 -12.85 -25.86
N SER A 613 7.68 -11.78 -26.14
CA SER A 613 7.95 -10.80 -27.20
C SER A 613 9.05 -9.78 -26.86
N LEU A 614 9.62 -9.79 -25.64
CA LEU A 614 10.68 -8.86 -25.23
C LEU A 614 12.04 -9.21 -25.84
N THR A 615 12.31 -8.74 -27.06
CA THR A 615 13.56 -9.00 -27.78
C THR A 615 14.71 -8.03 -27.43
N CYS A 616 15.91 -8.29 -27.96
CA CYS A 616 17.07 -7.39 -27.93
C CYS A 616 17.35 -6.76 -29.32
N GLU A 617 16.39 -6.82 -30.24
CA GLU A 617 16.55 -6.29 -31.59
C GLU A 617 16.68 -4.76 -31.57
N PRO A 618 17.36 -4.15 -32.55
CA PRO A 618 17.34 -2.71 -32.71
C PRO A 618 15.92 -2.22 -33.08
N ALA A 619 15.48 -1.13 -32.45
CA ALA A 619 14.29 -0.38 -32.84
C ALA A 619 14.66 1.06 -33.20
N ARG A 620 14.04 2.06 -32.56
CA ARG A 620 14.35 3.47 -32.83
C ARG A 620 15.80 3.79 -32.48
N GLY A 621 16.41 4.69 -33.25
CA GLY A 621 17.83 4.98 -33.18
C GLY A 621 18.76 3.94 -33.82
N GLY A 622 18.26 2.77 -34.22
CA GLY A 622 19.01 1.75 -34.99
C GLY A 622 20.03 0.96 -34.15
N ASP A 623 21.11 0.49 -34.79
CA ASP A 623 22.16 -0.33 -34.19
C ASP A 623 23.53 0.36 -34.07
N ASP A 624 23.56 1.68 -34.27
CA ASP A 624 24.77 2.50 -34.21
C ASP A 624 25.44 2.44 -32.82
N ARG A 625 26.57 1.72 -32.74
CA ARG A 625 27.37 1.54 -31.53
C ARG A 625 28.13 2.79 -31.08
N SER A 626 28.19 3.84 -31.91
CA SER A 626 28.80 5.11 -31.54
C SER A 626 27.95 5.85 -30.50
N LYS A 627 26.62 5.65 -30.54
CA LYS A 627 25.65 6.18 -29.58
C LYS A 627 25.90 5.62 -28.19
N LYS A 628 25.80 6.48 -27.18
CA LYS A 628 26.24 6.17 -25.81
C LYS A 628 25.11 5.75 -24.89
N ILE A 629 23.86 6.07 -25.22
CA ILE A 629 22.72 5.69 -24.40
C ILE A 629 22.07 4.44 -25.01
N PHE A 630 21.79 3.45 -24.16
CA PHE A 630 20.99 2.29 -24.54
C PHE A 630 19.74 2.22 -23.66
N LEU A 631 18.57 2.42 -24.26
CA LEU A 631 17.26 2.25 -23.62
C LEU A 631 16.76 0.82 -23.85
N LEU A 632 16.67 0.04 -22.78
CA LEU A 632 16.05 -1.27 -22.78
C LEU A 632 14.58 -1.11 -22.39
N ASN A 633 13.68 -1.16 -23.38
CA ASN A 633 12.24 -1.22 -23.13
C ASN A 633 11.93 -2.60 -22.52
N HIS A 634 11.54 -2.61 -21.24
CA HIS A 634 11.33 -3.80 -20.42
C HIS A 634 9.97 -3.73 -19.71
N PHE A 635 8.94 -3.54 -20.52
CA PHE A 635 7.57 -3.46 -20.06
C PHE A 635 6.65 -4.14 -21.07
N VAL A 636 5.46 -4.51 -20.60
CA VAL A 636 4.38 -5.06 -21.41
C VAL A 636 3.17 -4.16 -21.26
N THR A 637 2.51 -3.85 -22.38
CA THR A 637 1.28 -3.05 -22.41
C THR A 637 0.20 -3.82 -23.18
N ARG A 638 -1.02 -3.90 -22.61
CA ARG A 638 -2.18 -4.56 -23.22
C ARG A 638 -3.37 -3.63 -23.18
N GLU A 639 -4.12 -3.57 -24.28
CA GLU A 639 -5.37 -2.78 -24.36
C GLU A 639 -5.23 -1.31 -23.92
N GLY A 640 -4.04 -0.72 -24.05
CA GLY A 640 -3.73 0.65 -23.65
C GLY A 640 -3.39 0.87 -22.16
N GLY A 641 -3.38 -0.19 -21.35
CA GLY A 641 -2.97 -0.16 -19.94
C GLY A 641 -1.74 -1.03 -19.65
N ALA A 642 -1.14 -0.83 -18.48
CA ALA A 642 -0.09 -1.69 -17.97
C ALA A 642 -0.68 -2.80 -17.11
N ASP A 643 -0.31 -4.04 -17.44
CA ASP A 643 -0.73 -5.23 -16.70
C ASP A 643 0.13 -5.38 -15.45
N ARG A 644 -0.49 -5.34 -14.27
CA ARG A 644 0.23 -5.41 -12.98
C ARG A 644 0.84 -6.79 -12.74
N ALA A 645 0.12 -7.85 -13.06
CA ALA A 645 0.59 -9.22 -12.83
C ALA A 645 1.79 -9.55 -13.72
N GLU A 646 1.73 -9.12 -14.98
CA GLU A 646 2.84 -9.25 -15.91
C GLU A 646 4.02 -8.36 -15.52
N ALA A 647 3.78 -7.12 -15.08
CA ALA A 647 4.82 -6.24 -14.55
C ALA A 647 5.57 -6.89 -13.38
N ALA A 648 4.85 -7.51 -12.43
CA ALA A 648 5.47 -8.23 -11.32
C ALA A 648 6.36 -9.41 -11.80
N ARG A 649 5.92 -10.13 -12.84
CA ARG A 649 6.68 -11.23 -13.45
C ARG A 649 7.95 -10.73 -14.15
N VAL A 650 7.83 -9.75 -15.03
CA VAL A 650 8.97 -9.30 -15.86
C VAL A 650 9.95 -8.46 -15.06
N ASN A 651 9.46 -7.64 -14.13
CA ASN A 651 10.32 -6.78 -13.32
C ASN A 651 11.12 -7.55 -12.26
N ALA A 652 10.82 -8.84 -12.04
CA ALA A 652 11.58 -9.69 -11.13
C ALA A 652 13.09 -9.48 -11.34
N ALA A 653 13.82 -9.11 -10.28
CA ALA A 653 15.20 -8.65 -10.41
C ALA A 653 16.10 -9.58 -11.24
N LYS A 654 15.94 -10.91 -11.08
CA LYS A 654 16.67 -11.92 -11.84
C LYS A 654 16.34 -11.91 -13.34
N VAL A 655 15.09 -11.61 -13.71
CA VAL A 655 14.62 -11.52 -15.09
C VAL A 655 15.23 -10.29 -15.77
N ILE A 656 15.15 -9.12 -15.13
CA ILE A 656 15.82 -7.90 -15.60
C ILE A 656 17.31 -8.15 -15.79
N GLU A 657 17.99 -8.68 -14.76
CA GLU A 657 19.42 -8.94 -14.81
C GLU A 657 19.80 -9.89 -15.96
N ALA A 658 19.05 -10.97 -16.14
CA ALA A 658 19.26 -11.93 -17.22
C ALA A 658 19.12 -11.27 -18.59
N ARG A 659 18.00 -10.54 -18.81
CA ARG A 659 17.72 -9.87 -20.08
C ARG A 659 18.73 -8.75 -20.37
N ALA A 660 19.05 -7.92 -19.39
CA ALA A 660 20.04 -6.87 -19.52
C ALA A 660 21.41 -7.42 -19.94
N ARG A 661 21.85 -8.56 -19.37
CA ARG A 661 23.09 -9.24 -19.76
C ARG A 661 23.02 -9.86 -21.15
N VAL A 662 21.89 -10.45 -21.55
CA VAL A 662 21.68 -10.98 -22.91
C VAL A 662 21.75 -9.86 -23.92
N CYS A 663 20.99 -8.78 -23.73
CA CYS A 663 21.00 -7.63 -24.62
C CYS A 663 22.37 -6.94 -24.60
N ALA A 664 23.07 -6.91 -23.46
CA ALA A 664 24.43 -6.35 -23.43
C ALA A 664 25.42 -7.10 -24.31
N ARG A 665 25.31 -8.43 -24.41
CA ARG A 665 26.12 -9.22 -25.36
C ARG A 665 25.76 -8.91 -26.81
N ALA A 666 24.48 -8.75 -27.12
CA ALA A 666 24.02 -8.42 -28.47
C ALA A 666 24.38 -6.98 -28.89
N ARG A 667 24.32 -6.03 -27.94
CA ARG A 667 24.40 -4.58 -28.18
C ARG A 667 25.77 -3.98 -27.82
N GLY A 668 26.66 -4.76 -27.21
CA GLY A 668 28.03 -4.36 -26.86
C GLY A 668 28.14 -3.43 -25.63
N ARG A 669 27.05 -3.20 -24.90
CA ARG A 669 27.03 -2.44 -23.64
C ARG A 669 25.82 -2.81 -22.78
N LEU A 670 25.96 -2.67 -21.46
CA LEU A 670 24.81 -2.69 -20.57
C LEU A 670 23.83 -1.56 -20.93
N PRO A 671 22.52 -1.75 -20.70
CA PRO A 671 21.54 -0.67 -20.80
C PRO A 671 21.92 0.51 -19.89
N THR A 672 21.80 1.72 -20.41
CA THR A 672 21.88 2.95 -19.60
C THR A 672 20.56 3.19 -18.88
N ILE A 673 19.44 2.88 -19.55
CA ILE A 673 18.09 3.02 -18.99
C ILE A 673 17.36 1.68 -19.20
N ILE A 674 16.74 1.15 -18.15
CA ILE A 674 15.82 0.01 -18.21
C ILE A 674 14.44 0.54 -17.86
N ALA A 675 13.57 0.69 -18.85
CA ALA A 675 12.22 1.22 -18.66
C ALA A 675 11.25 0.11 -18.25
N VAL A 676 10.47 0.33 -17.20
CA VAL A 676 9.49 -0.63 -16.66
C VAL A 676 8.10 0.00 -16.44
N ASN A 677 7.07 -0.85 -16.42
CA ASN A 677 5.75 -0.52 -15.87
C ASN A 677 5.68 -0.98 -14.40
N HIS A 678 4.87 -0.32 -13.57
CA HIS A 678 4.69 -0.59 -12.13
C HIS A 678 6.00 -0.89 -11.41
N VAL A 679 6.86 0.13 -11.27
CA VAL A 679 8.20 -0.03 -10.64
C VAL A 679 8.18 -0.55 -9.20
N THR A 680 7.03 -0.47 -8.53
CA THR A 680 6.71 -1.09 -7.23
C THR A 680 6.76 -2.61 -7.25
N LEU A 681 6.57 -3.24 -8.41
CA LEU A 681 6.48 -4.69 -8.56
C LEU A 681 7.79 -5.27 -9.11
N GLY A 682 8.22 -6.42 -8.56
CA GLY A 682 9.35 -7.22 -9.07
C GLY A 682 10.77 -6.81 -8.65
N ASP A 683 10.95 -5.71 -7.91
CA ASP A 683 12.25 -5.23 -7.41
C ASP A 683 13.27 -4.86 -8.53
N ALA A 684 12.80 -4.06 -9.49
CA ALA A 684 13.65 -3.51 -10.56
C ALA A 684 14.85 -2.72 -10.03
N MET A 685 14.67 -2.04 -8.88
CA MET A 685 15.74 -1.25 -8.26
C MET A 685 16.90 -2.13 -7.78
N ALA A 686 16.66 -3.33 -7.23
CA ALA A 686 17.74 -4.25 -6.89
C ALA A 686 18.49 -4.74 -8.14
N ALA A 687 17.81 -4.96 -9.26
CA ALA A 687 18.47 -5.36 -10.50
C ALA A 687 19.47 -4.28 -10.96
N ALA A 688 19.06 -3.00 -10.98
CA ALA A 688 19.97 -1.91 -11.34
C ALA A 688 21.15 -1.78 -10.35
N ARG A 689 20.93 -1.92 -9.04
CA ARG A 689 22.01 -1.92 -8.04
C ARG A 689 23.04 -3.02 -8.32
N ARG A 690 22.58 -4.25 -8.59
CA ARG A 690 23.45 -5.40 -8.89
C ARG A 690 24.20 -5.25 -10.21
N LEU A 691 23.54 -4.77 -11.26
CA LEU A 691 24.17 -4.51 -12.56
C LEU A 691 25.24 -3.41 -12.45
N ASN A 692 24.99 -2.37 -11.65
CA ASN A 692 25.99 -1.33 -11.39
C ASN A 692 27.15 -1.83 -10.51
N ALA A 693 26.93 -2.79 -9.61
CA ALA A 693 28.01 -3.37 -8.81
C ALA A 693 29.00 -4.22 -9.64
N GLU A 694 28.64 -4.63 -10.86
CA GLU A 694 29.56 -5.33 -11.75
C GLU A 694 30.75 -4.42 -12.13
N PRO A 695 31.99 -4.95 -12.13
CA PRO A 695 33.13 -4.21 -12.64
C PRO A 695 32.93 -3.87 -14.12
N PRO A 696 33.41 -2.70 -14.59
CA PRO A 696 33.33 -2.35 -16.00
C PRO A 696 34.04 -3.44 -16.80
N ARG A 697 33.32 -4.18 -17.65
CA ARG A 697 33.97 -5.15 -18.53
C ARG A 697 34.86 -4.36 -19.50
N GLY A 698 36.16 -4.61 -19.43
CA GLY A 698 37.13 -4.05 -20.38
C GLY A 698 36.68 -4.34 -21.79
N GLY A 699 36.63 -3.29 -22.61
CA GLY A 699 36.25 -3.38 -24.02
C GLY A 699 37.30 -4.07 -24.87
#